data_AF-A0AAN0JS41-F1
#
_entry.id   AF-A0AAN0JS41-F1
#
_cell.length_a   1.000
_cell.length_b   1.000
_cell.length_c   1.000
_cell.angle_alpha   90.00
_cell.angle_beta   90.00
_cell.angle_gamma   90.00
#
_symmetry.space_group_name_H-M   'P 1'
#
loop_
_entity.id
_entity.type
_entity.pdbx_description
1 polymer ?
#
loop_
_entity_poly.entity_id
_entity_poly.type
_entity_poly.pdbx_seq_one_letter_code
_entity_poly.pdbx_strand_id
1 'polypeptide(L)'
;MASKNQLNGRAAHRTVSVGDSLYVWAGNQDGLPGVHDSEEKRRITSNIQHFTPSTGQWITRGTTGTPPLGVRGYYCTAINDQLYYFGGLCGHDKCYHNSITQLDTVSLQWRELEPTDATRRVMRRCAGGMISFEHDGVHHLLMIGGFGSKPAIQLRHYKYIELPNGNWRTNEHSMYNLSSRKWNNPSIIGQCMPPASHFIIEKINNTRAILFGGVETDDDAKSTAMNNIYILEISISTVSWQCIKKPEAIYQWPVGRWGHAGAIIITGSGCPMLVISGGWDKNEETLDDCWIFNITQHSWIKLAVPHSVSERWSHSLSVFIMSLHCVWIITTGGAIDKRLTLVTNPNIVMITELVTNSKGEWKVGDTLDTNGMNNEEYKKKYQQQLQAGRRIWLEEYQKPRKGDTVDIKQTVQALMKSLEEKEKEKEKEAQVYHQKLMQKEREEAEKEQEISRYRHQLQEKDREHQVVLQEKDRELQEKEETLQQKDIVILEKDRELRQSQEAVRRYQQQALTDDHWVINKDEVTLTKEELGRGSYAVVTVGIFRGLRVAVKSLHAIIISNYNQGLFSREMSIASRVRHPNLVQFIGATKVGNPLILTELMSTSLYKKLQETELSNEQILSIAQDVALGLNYLHLFKPQPIIHRDVSSPNVLLKPCTGPAGYEAKVADYGTAKLQQGTSTGTVMPGNVAYAAPEARDPDQHSPAMDVYSYSVLLMEMTLYSPPEMTTAEREVQSGSVSWSDMKSLIQRGLNANPRARPTMAQVIESLKRMKI
;
A
#
# COMPACT_ATOMS: atom_id res chain seq x y z
N MET A 1 26.87 -7.43 -43.19
CA MET A 1 26.75 -6.08 -42.60
C MET A 1 25.28 -5.77 -42.45
N ALA A 2 24.72 -5.85 -41.24
CA ALA A 2 23.33 -5.45 -41.01
C ALA A 2 23.19 -3.96 -41.33
N SER A 3 22.16 -3.59 -42.09
CA SER A 3 21.81 -2.19 -42.37
C SER A 3 21.73 -1.42 -41.03
N LYS A 4 22.41 -0.27 -40.94
CA LYS A 4 22.46 0.57 -39.73
C LYS A 4 21.08 1.03 -39.20
N ASN A 5 20.02 0.80 -39.98
CA ASN A 5 18.68 1.35 -39.78
C ASN A 5 17.62 0.25 -39.64
N GLN A 6 17.93 -0.89 -39.01
CA GLN A 6 16.95 -1.95 -38.74
C GLN A 6 16.92 -2.33 -37.26
N LEU A 7 15.74 -2.71 -36.77
CA LEU A 7 15.58 -3.30 -35.45
C LEU A 7 16.22 -4.69 -35.45
N ASN A 8 17.10 -4.95 -34.48
CA ASN A 8 17.68 -6.29 -34.25
C ASN A 8 16.73 -7.11 -33.39
N GLY A 9 16.87 -8.45 -33.43
CA GLY A 9 16.06 -9.39 -32.64
C GLY A 9 15.88 -8.91 -31.20
N ARG A 10 14.63 -8.77 -30.77
CA ARG A 10 14.29 -8.14 -29.48
C ARG A 10 13.03 -8.71 -28.85
N ALA A 11 13.06 -8.99 -27.56
CA ALA A 11 11.90 -9.42 -26.76
C ALA A 11 11.87 -8.73 -25.39
N ALA A 12 10.82 -8.94 -24.58
CA ALA A 12 10.66 -8.36 -23.25
C ALA A 12 10.82 -6.82 -23.19
N HIS A 13 10.38 -6.16 -24.26
CA HIS A 13 10.35 -4.71 -24.41
C HIS A 13 8.90 -4.23 -24.52
N ARG A 14 8.69 -2.91 -24.45
CA ARG A 14 7.41 -2.28 -24.77
C ARG A 14 7.64 -1.20 -25.81
N THR A 15 6.76 -1.13 -26.79
CA THR A 15 6.67 -0.02 -27.75
C THR A 15 5.68 1.03 -27.24
N VAL A 16 5.97 2.30 -27.49
CA VAL A 16 5.10 3.42 -27.10
C VAL A 16 5.10 4.46 -28.21
N SER A 17 3.92 4.94 -28.57
CA SER A 17 3.73 5.96 -29.59
C SER A 17 3.82 7.37 -28.98
N VAL A 18 4.60 8.25 -29.62
CA VAL A 18 4.65 9.70 -29.35
C VAL A 18 4.58 10.41 -30.70
N GLY A 19 3.54 11.22 -30.90
CA GLY A 19 3.22 11.79 -32.22
C GLY A 19 3.04 10.70 -33.28
N ASP A 20 3.70 10.86 -34.43
CA ASP A 20 3.73 9.88 -35.53
C ASP A 20 4.95 8.95 -35.45
N SER A 21 5.46 8.66 -34.24
CA SER A 21 6.64 7.80 -34.08
C SER A 21 6.45 6.79 -32.97
N LEU A 22 6.89 5.56 -33.26
CA LEU A 22 6.83 4.42 -32.38
C LEU A 22 8.22 4.18 -31.79
N TYR A 23 8.36 4.38 -30.48
CA TYR A 23 9.64 4.27 -29.79
C TYR A 23 9.81 2.89 -29.14
N VAL A 24 11.04 2.38 -29.18
CA VAL A 24 11.44 1.13 -28.53
C VAL A 24 12.84 1.25 -27.92
N TRP A 25 12.96 0.80 -26.67
CA TRP A 25 14.20 0.87 -25.91
C TRP A 25 14.51 -0.48 -25.25
N ALA A 26 15.80 -0.81 -25.11
CA ALA A 26 16.29 -2.03 -24.44
C ALA A 26 15.54 -3.33 -24.82
N GLY A 27 15.34 -4.25 -23.85
CA GLY A 27 14.80 -5.59 -24.08
C GLY A 27 15.86 -6.69 -24.11
N ASN A 28 15.42 -7.94 -24.16
CA ASN A 28 16.26 -9.10 -24.49
C ASN A 28 16.71 -8.96 -25.94
N GLN A 29 18.02 -8.87 -26.18
CA GLN A 29 18.61 -8.76 -27.51
C GLN A 29 20.03 -9.33 -27.51
N ASP A 30 20.49 -9.75 -28.67
CA ASP A 30 21.84 -10.30 -28.83
C ASP A 30 22.92 -9.27 -28.46
N GLY A 31 23.98 -9.74 -27.81
CA GLY A 31 25.12 -8.91 -27.39
C GLY A 31 24.89 -8.08 -26.12
N LEU A 32 23.67 -8.04 -25.55
CA LEU A 32 23.43 -7.34 -24.29
C LEU A 32 24.07 -8.10 -23.10
N PRO A 33 25.07 -7.54 -22.38
CA PRO A 33 25.75 -8.25 -21.30
C PRO A 33 24.84 -8.63 -20.14
N GLY A 34 24.98 -9.87 -19.66
CA GLY A 34 24.28 -10.41 -18.48
C GLY A 34 24.89 -10.00 -17.13
N VAL A 35 25.44 -8.79 -17.03
CA VAL A 35 26.03 -8.22 -15.81
C VAL A 35 25.19 -7.04 -15.32
N HIS A 36 25.33 -6.67 -14.04
CA HIS A 36 24.55 -5.58 -13.45
C HIS A 36 24.74 -4.26 -14.20
N ASP A 37 25.97 -3.78 -14.31
CA ASP A 37 26.34 -2.60 -15.08
C ASP A 37 27.73 -2.80 -15.72
N SER A 38 27.93 -2.27 -16.92
CA SER A 38 29.20 -2.27 -17.63
C SER A 38 29.18 -1.24 -18.75
N GLU A 39 30.35 -0.76 -19.16
CA GLU A 39 30.48 0.18 -20.27
C GLU A 39 29.83 -0.37 -21.56
N GLU A 40 30.00 -1.65 -21.86
CA GLU A 40 29.37 -2.31 -23.01
C GLU A 40 27.84 -2.30 -22.92
N LYS A 41 27.29 -2.62 -21.74
CA LYS A 41 25.85 -2.58 -21.51
C LYS A 41 25.31 -1.17 -21.68
N ARG A 42 26.00 -0.16 -21.13
CA ARG A 42 25.65 1.25 -21.26
C ARG A 42 25.74 1.73 -22.70
N ARG A 43 26.73 1.28 -23.47
CA ARG A 43 26.85 1.58 -24.90
C ARG A 43 25.64 1.11 -25.69
N ILE A 44 25.13 -0.08 -25.37
CA ILE A 44 23.93 -0.63 -26.03
C ILE A 44 22.66 0.11 -25.56
N THR A 45 22.50 0.34 -24.25
CA THR A 45 21.28 0.94 -23.67
C THR A 45 21.20 2.46 -23.82
N SER A 46 22.28 3.13 -24.20
CA SER A 46 22.30 4.57 -24.51
C SER A 46 21.86 4.86 -25.96
N ASN A 47 21.09 3.94 -26.56
CA ASN A 47 20.45 4.15 -27.85
C ASN A 47 18.95 3.90 -27.71
N ILE A 48 18.16 4.72 -28.40
CA ILE A 48 16.73 4.49 -28.61
C ILE A 48 16.47 4.31 -30.09
N GLN A 49 15.56 3.41 -30.42
CA GLN A 49 15.11 3.20 -31.79
C GLN A 49 13.68 3.70 -31.92
N HIS A 50 13.39 4.38 -33.03
CA HIS A 50 12.02 4.72 -33.36
C HIS A 50 11.70 4.37 -34.80
N PHE A 51 10.44 4.03 -35.03
CA PHE A 51 9.85 3.80 -36.33
C PHE A 51 8.87 4.91 -36.64
N THR A 52 9.00 5.53 -37.80
CA THR A 52 8.07 6.56 -38.26
C THR A 52 7.25 5.99 -39.41
N PRO A 53 5.95 5.66 -39.18
CA PRO A 53 5.11 5.06 -40.21
C PRO A 53 5.09 5.89 -41.49
N SER A 54 4.92 7.21 -41.43
CA SER A 54 4.91 8.05 -42.65
C SER A 54 6.15 7.93 -43.55
N THR A 55 7.29 7.49 -43.01
CA THR A 55 8.52 7.29 -43.78
C THR A 55 8.87 5.82 -44.03
N GLY A 56 8.28 4.89 -43.26
CA GLY A 56 8.65 3.47 -43.26
C GLY A 56 10.04 3.18 -42.68
N GLN A 57 10.68 4.16 -42.03
CA GLN A 57 12.08 4.04 -41.60
C GLN A 57 12.22 3.79 -40.10
N TRP A 58 13.14 2.88 -39.77
CA TRP A 58 13.70 2.73 -38.43
C TRP A 58 14.94 3.62 -38.29
N ILE A 59 15.00 4.39 -37.21
CA ILE A 59 16.13 5.26 -36.91
C ILE A 59 16.64 4.92 -35.51
N THR A 60 17.94 4.65 -35.41
CA THR A 60 18.65 4.52 -34.13
C THR A 60 19.27 5.86 -33.77
N ARG A 61 18.98 6.37 -32.58
CA ARG A 61 19.56 7.61 -32.05
C ARG A 61 20.27 7.34 -30.73
N GLY A 62 21.45 7.92 -30.56
CA GLY A 62 22.11 7.97 -29.25
C GLY A 62 21.37 8.88 -28.30
N THR A 63 21.34 8.51 -27.02
CA THR A 63 20.73 9.28 -25.94
C THR A 63 21.81 9.81 -24.99
N THR A 64 21.54 10.93 -24.34
CA THR A 64 22.43 11.51 -23.31
C THR A 64 21.87 11.28 -21.90
N GLY A 65 22.70 11.45 -20.86
CA GLY A 65 22.32 11.13 -19.48
C GLY A 65 22.44 9.64 -19.17
N THR A 66 21.82 9.20 -18.06
CA THR A 66 21.95 7.83 -17.55
C THR A 66 20.67 7.04 -17.79
N PRO A 67 20.63 6.10 -18.75
CA PRO A 67 19.46 5.24 -18.95
C PRO A 67 19.22 4.32 -17.73
N PRO A 68 17.99 3.83 -17.51
CA PRO A 68 17.72 2.92 -16.42
C PRO A 68 18.42 1.56 -16.61
N LEU A 69 18.74 0.90 -15.49
CA LEU A 69 19.36 -0.43 -15.47
C LEU A 69 18.36 -1.58 -15.64
N GLY A 70 17.08 -1.34 -15.36
CA GLY A 70 15.98 -2.29 -15.59
C GLY A 70 15.65 -2.40 -17.07
N VAL A 71 16.45 -3.17 -17.81
CA VAL A 71 16.42 -3.24 -19.28
C VAL A 71 15.35 -4.17 -19.86
N ARG A 72 14.71 -5.03 -19.04
CA ARG A 72 13.75 -6.06 -19.50
C ARG A 72 12.47 -6.02 -18.68
N GLY A 73 11.32 -6.14 -19.34
CA GLY A 73 10.02 -6.18 -18.67
C GLY A 73 9.73 -4.94 -17.82
N TYR A 74 10.36 -3.81 -18.13
CA TYR A 74 10.08 -2.52 -17.51
C TYR A 74 8.68 -2.05 -17.91
N TYR A 75 8.10 -1.15 -17.12
CA TYR A 75 6.79 -0.59 -17.42
C TYR A 75 7.03 0.69 -18.20
N CYS A 76 6.22 0.97 -19.21
CA CYS A 76 6.41 2.16 -20.04
C CYS A 76 5.07 2.80 -20.42
N THR A 77 5.05 4.14 -20.44
CA THR A 77 3.93 4.97 -20.91
C THR A 77 4.48 6.30 -21.42
N ALA A 78 3.65 7.06 -22.16
CA ALA A 78 4.00 8.38 -22.68
C ALA A 78 3.06 9.45 -22.13
N ILE A 79 3.62 10.63 -21.85
CA ILE A 79 2.88 11.84 -21.57
C ILE A 79 3.51 12.93 -22.43
N ASN A 80 2.74 13.47 -23.38
CA ASN A 80 3.23 14.41 -24.38
C ASN A 80 4.49 13.85 -25.08
N ASP A 81 5.56 14.64 -25.17
CA ASP A 81 6.82 14.26 -25.82
C ASP A 81 7.80 13.51 -24.90
N GLN A 82 7.31 12.92 -23.80
CA GLN A 82 8.14 12.28 -22.78
C GLN A 82 7.73 10.84 -22.54
N LEU A 83 8.72 9.95 -22.53
CA LEU A 83 8.57 8.55 -22.21
C LEU A 83 8.95 8.32 -20.75
N TYR A 84 8.10 7.60 -20.02
CA TYR A 84 8.33 7.25 -18.62
C TYR A 84 8.54 5.76 -18.49
N TYR A 85 9.52 5.37 -17.68
CA TYR A 85 9.91 4.00 -17.44
C TYR A 85 9.92 3.71 -15.94
N PHE A 86 9.40 2.55 -15.55
CA PHE A 86 9.43 2.09 -14.17
C PHE A 86 9.95 0.65 -14.06
N GLY A 87 10.81 0.43 -13.08
CA GLY A 87 11.26 -0.89 -12.66
C GLY A 87 12.05 -1.65 -13.73
N GLY A 88 11.80 -2.96 -13.84
CA GLY A 88 12.45 -3.84 -14.81
C GLY A 88 13.54 -4.75 -14.21
N LEU A 89 13.85 -5.81 -14.95
CA LEU A 89 14.91 -6.77 -14.65
C LEU A 89 16.21 -6.32 -15.33
N CYS A 90 17.30 -6.35 -14.57
CA CYS A 90 18.61 -5.94 -15.03
C CYS A 90 19.25 -6.94 -16.01
N GLY A 91 18.87 -8.22 -15.94
CA GLY A 91 19.42 -9.30 -16.77
C GLY A 91 20.60 -10.05 -16.13
N HIS A 92 20.94 -9.71 -14.89
CA HIS A 92 21.92 -10.40 -14.04
C HIS A 92 21.20 -10.87 -12.77
N ASP A 93 21.34 -12.15 -12.42
CA ASP A 93 20.70 -12.78 -11.26
C ASP A 93 19.20 -12.42 -11.13
N LYS A 94 18.72 -12.28 -9.89
CA LYS A 94 17.38 -11.78 -9.53
C LYS A 94 17.41 -10.28 -9.21
N CYS A 95 18.03 -9.49 -10.09
CA CYS A 95 18.22 -8.05 -9.88
C CYS A 95 17.09 -7.22 -10.51
N TYR A 96 16.13 -6.82 -9.69
CA TYR A 96 14.99 -5.99 -10.09
C TYR A 96 15.14 -4.54 -9.62
N HIS A 97 14.51 -3.62 -10.33
CA HIS A 97 14.54 -2.18 -10.04
C HIS A 97 13.14 -1.66 -9.67
N ASN A 98 13.10 -0.48 -9.03
CA ASN A 98 11.90 0.34 -8.78
C ASN A 98 12.16 1.83 -9.04
N SER A 99 13.16 2.14 -9.88
CA SER A 99 13.43 3.50 -10.33
C SER A 99 12.33 4.00 -11.26
N ILE A 100 12.10 5.31 -11.26
CA ILE A 100 11.33 6.03 -12.29
C ILE A 100 12.32 6.88 -13.08
N THR A 101 12.39 6.63 -14.38
CA THR A 101 13.22 7.41 -15.30
C THR A 101 12.38 7.93 -16.44
N GLN A 102 12.74 9.10 -16.91
CA GLN A 102 12.08 9.80 -18.00
C GLN A 102 13.08 9.99 -19.15
N LEU A 103 12.60 9.86 -20.38
CA LEU A 103 13.32 10.22 -21.59
C LEU A 103 12.51 11.28 -22.35
N ASP A 104 13.13 12.42 -22.59
CA ASP A 104 12.59 13.45 -23.47
C ASP A 104 12.86 13.05 -24.93
N THR A 105 11.82 12.95 -25.75
CA THR A 105 11.95 12.44 -27.12
C THR A 105 12.52 13.46 -28.10
N VAL A 106 12.54 14.75 -27.73
CA VAL A 106 13.08 15.83 -28.56
C VAL A 106 14.58 15.99 -28.34
N SER A 107 15.00 16.11 -27.09
CA SER A 107 16.40 16.27 -26.68
C SER A 107 17.15 14.94 -26.56
N LEU A 108 16.43 13.82 -26.50
CA LEU A 108 16.99 12.47 -26.26
C LEU A 108 17.83 12.38 -24.98
N GLN A 109 17.43 13.13 -23.96
CA GLN A 109 18.10 13.17 -22.67
C GLN A 109 17.31 12.37 -21.63
N TRP A 110 18.02 11.46 -20.95
CA TRP A 110 17.51 10.73 -19.79
C TRP A 110 17.54 11.60 -18.53
N ARG A 111 16.48 11.51 -17.74
CA ARG A 111 16.38 12.09 -16.40
C ARG A 111 15.89 11.04 -15.42
N GLU A 112 16.66 10.81 -14.37
CA GLU A 112 16.18 10.01 -13.24
C GLU A 112 15.27 10.88 -12.37
N LEU A 113 14.03 10.43 -12.17
CA LEU A 113 13.06 11.08 -11.29
C LEU A 113 13.11 10.45 -9.90
N GLU A 114 13.20 9.12 -9.85
CA GLU A 114 13.36 8.35 -8.63
C GLU A 114 14.43 7.26 -8.83
N PRO A 115 15.47 7.19 -7.98
CA PRO A 115 16.44 6.10 -8.05
C PRO A 115 15.84 4.79 -7.55
N THR A 116 16.54 3.69 -7.87
CA THR A 116 16.22 2.38 -7.28
C THR A 116 16.59 2.39 -5.80
N ASP A 117 15.65 2.01 -4.93
CA ASP A 117 15.84 1.95 -3.48
C ASP A 117 15.21 0.67 -2.93
N ALA A 118 16.04 -0.16 -2.31
CA ALA A 118 15.64 -1.44 -1.72
C ALA A 118 14.88 -1.29 -0.39
N THR A 119 14.87 -0.11 0.22
CA THR A 119 14.17 0.18 1.48
C THR A 119 12.80 0.83 1.26
N ARG A 120 12.54 1.33 0.04
CA ARG A 120 11.27 1.95 -0.34
C ARG A 120 10.12 0.95 -0.21
N ARG A 121 8.94 1.48 0.15
CA ARG A 121 7.68 0.70 0.21
C ARG A 121 7.30 0.06 -1.12
N VAL A 122 7.64 0.71 -2.23
CA VAL A 122 7.32 0.26 -3.58
C VAL A 122 8.25 -0.89 -3.95
N MET A 123 7.69 -2.08 -4.18
CA MET A 123 8.44 -3.28 -4.51
C MET A 123 9.25 -3.12 -5.81
N ARG A 124 10.50 -3.61 -5.81
CA ARG A 124 11.32 -3.76 -7.03
C ARG A 124 10.80 -4.89 -7.88
N ARG A 125 10.32 -4.58 -9.09
CA ARG A 125 9.53 -5.50 -9.91
C ARG A 125 9.61 -5.20 -11.40
N CYS A 126 9.26 -6.21 -12.20
CA CYS A 126 9.10 -6.18 -13.64
C CYS A 126 7.81 -6.90 -14.06
N ALA A 127 7.49 -6.86 -15.36
CA ALA A 127 6.36 -7.56 -15.97
C ALA A 127 5.01 -7.28 -15.28
N GLY A 128 4.75 -6.03 -14.93
CA GLY A 128 3.43 -5.55 -14.53
C GLY A 128 2.98 -4.44 -15.47
N GLY A 129 2.16 -3.53 -14.98
CA GLY A 129 1.51 -2.50 -15.79
C GLY A 129 1.76 -1.08 -15.29
N MET A 130 1.83 -0.12 -16.22
CA MET A 130 1.84 1.32 -15.91
C MET A 130 0.88 2.07 -16.82
N ILE A 131 0.13 3.01 -16.25
CA ILE A 131 -0.74 3.96 -16.95
C ILE A 131 -0.45 5.37 -16.45
N SER A 132 -0.46 6.34 -17.36
CA SER A 132 -0.50 7.77 -17.01
C SER A 132 -1.93 8.32 -17.01
N PHE A 133 -2.28 9.14 -16.03
CA PHE A 133 -3.52 9.92 -16.00
C PHE A 133 -3.29 11.33 -15.47
N GLU A 134 -4.23 12.22 -15.71
CA GLU A 134 -4.21 13.62 -15.30
C GLU A 134 -5.35 13.90 -14.32
N HIS A 135 -5.10 14.73 -13.31
CA HIS A 135 -6.14 15.24 -12.43
C HIS A 135 -5.78 16.66 -12.04
N ASP A 136 -6.70 17.60 -12.26
CA ASP A 136 -6.51 19.03 -11.99
C ASP A 136 -5.21 19.59 -12.59
N GLY A 137 -4.91 19.24 -13.85
CA GLY A 137 -3.70 19.69 -14.55
C GLY A 137 -2.41 18.98 -14.11
N VAL A 138 -2.47 18.01 -13.18
CA VAL A 138 -1.30 17.27 -12.69
C VAL A 138 -1.29 15.84 -13.21
N HIS A 139 -0.19 15.45 -13.85
CA HIS A 139 0.01 14.09 -14.31
C HIS A 139 0.50 13.14 -13.21
N HIS A 140 -0.03 11.93 -13.24
CA HIS A 140 0.25 10.85 -12.31
C HIS A 140 0.57 9.56 -13.07
N LEU A 141 1.45 8.74 -12.49
CA LEU A 141 1.75 7.39 -12.97
C LEU A 141 1.16 6.37 -12.00
N LEU A 142 0.37 5.43 -12.49
CA LEU A 142 -0.17 4.31 -11.73
C LEU A 142 0.52 3.02 -12.15
N MET A 143 1.25 2.40 -11.22
CA MET A 143 1.95 1.13 -11.42
C MET A 143 1.23 0.01 -10.69
N ILE A 144 0.92 -1.08 -11.40
CA ILE A 144 0.08 -2.17 -10.90
C ILE A 144 0.79 -3.51 -11.09
N GLY A 145 0.76 -4.33 -10.04
CA GLY A 145 1.21 -5.71 -10.03
C GLY A 145 2.66 -5.90 -10.47
N GLY A 146 2.98 -7.13 -10.85
CA GLY A 146 4.28 -7.54 -11.35
C GLY A 146 4.98 -8.57 -10.47
N PHE A 147 6.22 -8.84 -10.84
CA PHE A 147 7.05 -9.90 -10.29
C PHE A 147 8.47 -9.39 -10.03
N GLY A 148 9.08 -9.74 -8.89
CA GLY A 148 10.40 -9.24 -8.54
C GLY A 148 10.97 -9.73 -7.21
N SER A 149 11.73 -8.86 -6.53
CA SER A 149 12.40 -9.20 -5.26
C SER A 149 11.46 -9.06 -4.06
N LYS A 150 11.75 -9.77 -2.96
CA LYS A 150 11.04 -9.60 -1.68
C LYS A 150 10.86 -8.10 -1.33
N PRO A 151 9.63 -7.62 -1.07
CA PRO A 151 9.40 -6.22 -0.72
C PRO A 151 10.00 -5.89 0.66
N ALA A 152 10.49 -4.67 0.82
CA ALA A 152 11.02 -4.18 2.10
C ALA A 152 9.93 -4.05 3.16
N ILE A 153 8.76 -3.57 2.73
CA ILE A 153 7.57 -3.34 3.55
C ILE A 153 6.39 -3.95 2.82
N GLN A 154 5.69 -4.88 3.47
CA GLN A 154 4.47 -5.48 2.95
C GLN A 154 3.26 -4.68 3.45
N LEU A 155 2.57 -4.03 2.52
CA LEU A 155 1.35 -3.28 2.83
C LEU A 155 0.19 -4.25 3.01
N ARG A 156 -0.53 -4.15 4.14
CA ARG A 156 -1.57 -5.12 4.54
C ARG A 156 -2.72 -5.29 3.53
N HIS A 157 -2.97 -4.31 2.67
CA HIS A 157 -4.05 -4.31 1.69
C HIS A 157 -3.64 -4.93 0.33
N TYR A 158 -2.35 -5.23 0.13
CA TYR A 158 -1.86 -5.95 -1.04
C TYR A 158 -1.37 -7.34 -0.64
N LYS A 159 -1.48 -8.28 -1.56
CA LYS A 159 -0.93 -9.62 -1.41
C LYS A 159 0.47 -9.68 -2.05
N TYR A 160 1.36 -10.38 -1.38
CA TYR A 160 2.73 -10.63 -1.80
C TYR A 160 3.00 -12.11 -1.63
N ILE A 161 3.17 -12.85 -2.72
CA ILE A 161 3.32 -14.31 -2.71
C ILE A 161 4.73 -14.65 -3.19
N GLU A 162 5.44 -15.42 -2.39
CA GLU A 162 6.73 -16.00 -2.76
C GLU A 162 6.51 -17.21 -3.67
N LEU A 163 7.19 -17.23 -4.82
CA LEU A 163 7.14 -18.34 -5.76
C LEU A 163 8.22 -19.38 -5.44
N PRO A 164 8.09 -20.64 -5.92
CA PRO A 164 9.08 -21.69 -5.71
C PRO A 164 10.51 -21.32 -6.17
N ASN A 165 10.61 -20.41 -7.14
CA ASN A 165 11.90 -19.92 -7.62
C ASN A 165 12.49 -18.79 -6.74
N GLY A 166 11.90 -18.44 -5.60
CA GLY A 166 12.36 -17.42 -4.63
C GLY A 166 12.11 -15.97 -5.04
N ASN A 167 11.43 -15.73 -6.15
CA ASN A 167 10.94 -14.40 -6.50
C ASN A 167 9.53 -14.19 -5.95
N TRP A 168 9.06 -12.94 -5.97
CA TRP A 168 7.79 -12.54 -5.37
C TRP A 168 6.85 -11.98 -6.44
N ARG A 169 5.56 -12.27 -6.31
CA ARG A 169 4.49 -11.73 -7.17
C ARG A 169 3.50 -10.95 -6.34
N THR A 170 2.95 -9.88 -6.89
CA THR A 170 2.07 -8.96 -6.13
C THR A 170 0.93 -8.41 -6.97
N ASN A 171 -0.11 -7.93 -6.29
CA ASN A 171 -1.15 -7.04 -6.83
C ASN A 171 -1.02 -5.60 -6.31
N GLU A 172 0.18 -5.20 -5.87
CA GLU A 172 0.49 -3.85 -5.40
C GLU A 172 0.10 -2.77 -6.41
N HIS A 173 -0.53 -1.70 -5.93
CA HIS A 173 -0.79 -0.48 -6.68
C HIS A 173 0.03 0.66 -6.08
N SER A 174 0.67 1.45 -6.94
CA SER A 174 1.48 2.58 -6.51
C SER A 174 1.23 3.75 -7.46
N MET A 175 0.82 4.90 -6.91
CA MET A 175 0.66 6.14 -7.66
C MET A 175 1.84 7.06 -7.41
N TYR A 176 2.36 7.69 -8.46
CA TYR A 176 3.42 8.68 -8.37
C TYR A 176 2.96 10.00 -8.99
N ASN A 177 2.97 11.07 -8.20
CA ASN A 177 2.61 12.40 -8.65
C ASN A 177 3.85 13.09 -9.25
N LEU A 178 3.79 13.42 -10.54
CA LEU A 178 4.96 13.92 -11.28
C LEU A 178 5.39 15.34 -10.87
N SER A 179 4.45 16.18 -10.42
CA SER A 179 4.75 17.55 -10.00
C SER A 179 5.40 17.61 -8.62
N SER A 180 4.81 16.92 -7.65
CA SER A 180 5.28 16.91 -6.25
C SER A 180 6.36 15.86 -5.96
N ARG A 181 6.57 14.91 -6.88
CA ARG A 181 7.49 13.77 -6.73
C ARG A 181 7.20 12.91 -5.49
N LYS A 182 5.92 12.73 -5.18
CA LYS A 182 5.47 11.95 -4.04
C LYS A 182 4.72 10.69 -4.46
N TRP A 183 4.95 9.64 -3.70
CA TRP A 183 4.22 8.38 -3.80
C TRP A 183 2.91 8.47 -3.01
N ASN A 184 1.85 7.92 -3.58
CA ASN A 184 0.58 7.69 -2.92
C ASN A 184 0.10 6.25 -3.20
N ASN A 185 -0.66 5.69 -2.27
CA ASN A 185 -1.28 4.38 -2.45
C ASN A 185 -2.80 4.58 -2.59
N PRO A 186 -3.40 4.22 -3.74
CA PRO A 186 -4.83 4.36 -3.90
C PRO A 186 -5.58 3.30 -3.08
N SER A 187 -6.77 3.68 -2.61
CA SER A 187 -7.75 2.74 -2.07
C SER A 187 -8.31 1.87 -3.19
N ILE A 188 -8.31 0.56 -2.99
CA ILE A 188 -8.78 -0.41 -3.98
C ILE A 188 -10.24 -0.76 -3.69
N ILE A 189 -11.08 -0.64 -4.72
CA ILE A 189 -12.51 -0.91 -4.64
C ILE A 189 -12.86 -2.01 -5.65
N GLY A 190 -13.80 -2.88 -5.30
CA GLY A 190 -14.32 -3.90 -6.22
C GLY A 190 -13.45 -5.15 -6.35
N GLN A 191 -13.59 -5.84 -7.49
CA GLN A 191 -13.00 -7.16 -7.73
C GLN A 191 -11.59 -7.05 -8.30
N CYS A 192 -10.65 -6.60 -7.47
CA CYS A 192 -9.24 -6.45 -7.83
C CYS A 192 -8.64 -7.77 -8.34
N MET A 193 -7.69 -7.65 -9.27
CA MET A 193 -6.90 -8.78 -9.72
C MET A 193 -6.10 -9.42 -8.56
N PRO A 194 -5.90 -10.74 -8.58
CA PRO A 194 -4.96 -11.43 -7.69
C PRO A 194 -3.51 -11.03 -7.98
N PRO A 195 -2.53 -11.45 -7.15
CA PRO A 195 -1.11 -11.27 -7.45
C PRO A 195 -0.76 -11.81 -8.84
N ALA A 196 -0.44 -10.90 -9.76
CA ALA A 196 -0.31 -11.21 -11.17
C ALA A 196 0.88 -10.51 -11.82
N SER A 197 1.36 -11.08 -12.92
CA SER A 197 2.43 -10.54 -13.76
C SER A 197 2.26 -10.98 -15.22
N HIS A 198 3.03 -10.40 -16.15
CA HIS A 198 2.98 -10.69 -17.59
C HIS A 198 1.60 -10.53 -18.23
N PHE A 199 0.75 -9.68 -17.65
CA PHE A 199 -0.51 -9.23 -18.22
C PHE A 199 -0.28 -7.99 -19.09
N ILE A 200 -1.30 -7.62 -19.87
CA ILE A 200 -1.33 -6.33 -20.56
C ILE A 200 -2.29 -5.38 -19.85
N ILE A 201 -1.95 -4.10 -19.83
CA ILE A 201 -2.84 -3.04 -19.34
C ILE A 201 -2.77 -1.85 -20.29
N GLU A 202 -3.94 -1.40 -20.74
CA GLU A 202 -4.08 -0.36 -21.75
C GLU A 202 -5.03 0.75 -21.28
N LYS A 203 -4.62 2.00 -21.52
CA LYS A 203 -5.39 3.19 -21.16
C LYS A 203 -6.57 3.34 -22.14
N ILE A 204 -7.80 3.39 -21.64
CA ILE A 204 -8.97 3.69 -22.48
C ILE A 204 -9.11 5.22 -22.61
N ASN A 205 -9.07 5.91 -21.48
CA ASN A 205 -9.11 7.36 -21.42
C ASN A 205 -8.45 7.82 -20.12
N ASN A 206 -8.62 9.08 -19.75
CA ASN A 206 -7.97 9.62 -18.56
C ASN A 206 -8.41 8.98 -17.23
N THR A 207 -9.63 8.46 -17.16
CA THR A 207 -10.19 7.88 -15.92
C THR A 207 -10.44 6.38 -16.01
N ARG A 208 -10.19 5.74 -17.17
CA ARG A 208 -10.47 4.32 -17.38
C ARG A 208 -9.33 3.58 -18.06
N ALA A 209 -9.16 2.32 -17.67
CA ALA A 209 -8.23 1.39 -18.30
C ALA A 209 -8.78 -0.03 -18.35
N ILE A 210 -8.14 -0.88 -19.15
CA ILE A 210 -8.47 -2.30 -19.28
C ILE A 210 -7.22 -3.16 -19.07
N LEU A 211 -7.38 -4.27 -18.37
CA LEU A 211 -6.35 -5.28 -18.15
C LEU A 211 -6.85 -6.64 -18.63
N PHE A 212 -5.95 -7.40 -19.27
CA PHE A 212 -6.24 -8.76 -19.73
C PHE A 212 -5.04 -9.70 -19.60
N GLY A 213 -5.34 -10.96 -19.35
CA GLY A 213 -4.38 -12.06 -19.24
C GLY A 213 -3.39 -11.89 -18.09
N GLY A 214 -2.24 -12.56 -18.20
CA GLY A 214 -1.22 -12.66 -17.17
C GLY A 214 -1.16 -14.03 -16.51
N VAL A 215 -0.19 -14.16 -15.61
CA VAL A 215 -0.07 -15.31 -14.71
C VAL A 215 -0.44 -14.84 -13.32
N GLU A 216 -1.51 -15.40 -12.76
CA GLU A 216 -1.88 -15.20 -11.36
C GLU A 216 -1.23 -16.26 -10.47
N THR A 217 -1.30 -16.04 -9.15
CA THR A 217 -0.82 -17.01 -8.16
C THR A 217 -1.81 -17.12 -7.03
N ASP A 218 -2.18 -18.35 -6.71
CA ASP A 218 -3.00 -18.67 -5.55
C ASP A 218 -2.18 -18.69 -4.26
N ASP A 219 -2.86 -18.84 -3.12
CA ASP A 219 -2.23 -18.82 -1.80
C ASP A 219 -1.29 -20.04 -1.58
N ASP A 220 -1.36 -21.07 -2.45
CA ASP A 220 -0.47 -22.25 -2.47
C ASP A 220 0.74 -22.06 -3.42
N ALA A 221 0.97 -20.84 -3.90
CA ALA A 221 2.05 -20.47 -4.83
C ALA A 221 1.97 -21.17 -6.21
N LYS A 222 0.80 -21.69 -6.59
CA LYS A 222 0.58 -22.28 -7.91
C LYS A 222 0.22 -21.20 -8.92
N SER A 223 0.85 -21.27 -10.09
CA SER A 223 0.68 -20.29 -11.16
C SER A 223 -0.34 -20.76 -12.20
N THR A 224 -1.27 -19.89 -12.58
CA THR A 224 -2.32 -20.15 -13.58
C THR A 224 -2.41 -19.01 -14.59
N ALA A 225 -2.63 -19.35 -15.86
CA ALA A 225 -2.81 -18.36 -16.91
C ALA A 225 -4.23 -17.77 -16.86
N MET A 226 -4.32 -16.44 -16.84
CA MET A 226 -5.58 -15.70 -16.69
C MET A 226 -6.28 -15.47 -18.03
N ASN A 227 -7.61 -15.47 -18.03
CA ASN A 227 -8.46 -15.09 -19.17
C ASN A 227 -9.62 -14.15 -18.79
N ASN A 228 -9.59 -13.59 -17.57
CA ASN A 228 -10.57 -12.59 -17.14
C ASN A 228 -10.17 -11.21 -17.67
N ILE A 229 -11.19 -10.39 -17.92
CA ILE A 229 -11.02 -8.98 -18.29
C ILE A 229 -11.27 -8.14 -17.05
N TYR A 230 -10.44 -7.14 -16.81
CA TYR A 230 -10.65 -6.19 -15.74
C TYR A 230 -10.76 -4.78 -16.31
N ILE A 231 -11.83 -4.08 -15.96
CA ILE A 231 -12.02 -2.66 -16.27
C ILE A 231 -11.74 -1.87 -14.99
N LEU A 232 -10.89 -0.86 -15.12
CA LEU A 232 -10.49 0.00 -14.01
C LEU A 232 -11.12 1.38 -14.18
N GLU A 233 -11.61 1.95 -13.08
CA GLU A 233 -11.89 3.39 -12.96
C GLU A 233 -10.88 4.01 -11.99
N ILE A 234 -10.20 5.08 -12.43
CA ILE A 234 -9.01 5.64 -11.82
C ILE A 234 -9.31 7.07 -11.36
N SER A 235 -8.99 7.35 -10.09
CA SER A 235 -8.93 8.69 -9.51
C SER A 235 -7.59 8.90 -8.80
N ILE A 236 -7.36 10.09 -8.21
CA ILE A 236 -6.14 10.36 -7.44
C ILE A 236 -6.02 9.57 -6.13
N SER A 237 -7.13 9.05 -5.60
CA SER A 237 -7.20 8.40 -4.30
C SER A 237 -7.78 6.98 -4.36
N THR A 238 -8.41 6.60 -5.47
CA THR A 238 -9.08 5.31 -5.62
C THR A 238 -8.81 4.65 -6.97
N VAL A 239 -8.80 3.32 -6.97
CA VAL A 239 -8.86 2.50 -8.19
C VAL A 239 -9.99 1.49 -7.99
N SER A 240 -11.06 1.63 -8.76
CA SER A 240 -12.21 0.71 -8.76
C SER A 240 -12.03 -0.34 -9.83
N TRP A 241 -12.30 -1.60 -9.48
CA TRP A 241 -12.10 -2.77 -10.32
C TRP A 241 -13.43 -3.47 -10.61
N GLN A 242 -13.70 -3.67 -11.89
CA GLN A 242 -14.77 -4.52 -12.38
C GLN A 242 -14.18 -5.73 -13.12
N CYS A 243 -14.46 -6.94 -12.64
CA CYS A 243 -14.03 -8.17 -13.29
C CYS A 243 -15.15 -8.71 -14.19
N ILE A 244 -14.82 -8.94 -15.46
CA ILE A 244 -15.67 -9.59 -16.45
C ILE A 244 -15.09 -10.97 -16.69
N LYS A 245 -15.80 -11.99 -16.18
CA LYS A 245 -15.48 -13.40 -16.39
C LYS A 245 -16.10 -13.89 -17.70
N LYS A 246 -15.53 -14.96 -18.27
CA LYS A 246 -16.11 -15.65 -19.42
C LYS A 246 -17.56 -16.08 -19.10
N PRO A 247 -18.57 -15.65 -19.88
CA PRO A 247 -19.94 -16.12 -19.72
C PRO A 247 -20.07 -17.60 -20.11
N GLU A 248 -20.85 -18.38 -19.35
CA GLU A 248 -21.02 -19.83 -19.59
C GLU A 248 -21.59 -20.15 -20.98
N ALA A 249 -22.45 -19.28 -21.51
CA ALA A 249 -23.13 -19.45 -22.80
C ALA A 249 -22.27 -19.08 -24.03
N ILE A 250 -21.06 -18.52 -23.86
CA ILE A 250 -20.22 -18.04 -24.96
C ILE A 250 -19.04 -18.99 -25.20
N TYR A 251 -19.01 -19.61 -26.37
CA TYR A 251 -17.93 -20.53 -26.78
C TYR A 251 -16.70 -19.80 -27.32
N GLN A 252 -16.87 -18.61 -27.94
CA GLN A 252 -15.75 -17.80 -28.45
C GLN A 252 -15.18 -16.90 -27.34
N TRP A 253 -14.16 -17.40 -26.66
CA TRP A 253 -13.39 -16.64 -25.66
C TRP A 253 -11.92 -17.06 -25.73
N PRO A 254 -10.96 -16.12 -25.66
CA PRO A 254 -9.54 -16.47 -25.70
C PRO A 254 -9.15 -17.40 -24.53
N VAL A 255 -8.28 -18.36 -24.79
CA VAL A 255 -7.70 -19.18 -23.71
C VAL A 255 -6.86 -18.33 -22.75
N GLY A 256 -6.68 -18.83 -21.53
CA GLY A 256 -5.82 -18.19 -20.53
C GLY A 256 -4.40 -18.02 -21.05
N ARG A 257 -3.87 -16.80 -20.94
CA ARG A 257 -2.60 -16.45 -21.57
C ARG A 257 -1.77 -15.44 -20.80
N TRP A 258 -0.46 -15.44 -21.04
CA TRP A 258 0.48 -14.49 -20.44
C TRP A 258 1.64 -14.19 -21.39
N GLY A 259 2.35 -13.08 -21.16
CA GLY A 259 3.44 -12.64 -22.04
C GLY A 259 2.97 -12.35 -23.48
N HIS A 260 1.67 -12.12 -23.65
CA HIS A 260 1.07 -11.69 -24.91
C HIS A 260 1.21 -10.17 -25.04
N ALA A 261 0.93 -9.65 -26.23
CA ALA A 261 0.86 -8.22 -26.46
C ALA A 261 -0.58 -7.75 -26.58
N GLY A 262 -0.82 -6.47 -26.29
CA GLY A 262 -2.12 -5.84 -26.46
C GLY A 262 -1.99 -4.36 -26.79
N ALA A 263 -3.04 -3.80 -27.39
CA ALA A 263 -3.15 -2.38 -27.69
C ALA A 263 -4.62 -1.96 -27.75
N ILE A 264 -4.91 -0.71 -27.41
CA ILE A 264 -6.26 -0.13 -27.52
C ILE A 264 -6.47 0.51 -28.89
N ILE A 265 -7.64 0.28 -29.49
CA ILE A 265 -8.14 0.98 -30.66
C ILE A 265 -9.28 1.88 -30.22
N ILE A 266 -9.15 3.19 -30.46
CA ILE A 266 -10.18 4.17 -30.19
C ILE A 266 -10.48 4.91 -31.49
N THR A 267 -11.40 4.35 -32.28
CA THR A 267 -11.98 5.08 -33.42
C THR A 267 -13.02 6.06 -32.86
N GLY A 268 -13.26 7.20 -33.52
CA GLY A 268 -14.21 8.25 -33.10
C GLY A 268 -15.68 7.81 -32.92
N SER A 269 -15.97 6.51 -32.98
CA SER A 269 -17.25 5.86 -32.71
C SER A 269 -17.63 5.78 -31.23
N GLY A 270 -16.75 6.16 -30.30
CA GLY A 270 -17.01 6.09 -28.85
C GLY A 270 -16.96 4.67 -28.27
N CYS A 271 -16.59 3.66 -29.07
CA CYS A 271 -16.48 2.26 -28.66
C CYS A 271 -15.00 1.82 -28.64
N PRO A 272 -14.31 1.88 -27.50
CA PRO A 272 -12.93 1.45 -27.41
C PRO A 272 -12.84 -0.08 -27.55
N MET A 273 -11.81 -0.55 -28.24
CA MET A 273 -11.60 -1.98 -28.49
C MET A 273 -10.20 -2.39 -28.09
N LEU A 274 -10.07 -3.55 -27.45
CA LEU A 274 -8.79 -4.10 -27.06
C LEU A 274 -8.37 -5.17 -28.07
N VAL A 275 -7.23 -5.01 -28.73
CA VAL A 275 -6.61 -6.06 -29.53
C VAL A 275 -5.56 -6.77 -28.70
N ILE A 276 -5.52 -8.09 -28.78
CA ILE A 276 -4.49 -8.95 -28.17
C ILE A 276 -3.92 -9.92 -29.20
N SER A 277 -2.65 -10.29 -29.08
CA SER A 277 -2.04 -11.31 -29.92
C SER A 277 -0.98 -12.13 -29.20
N GLY A 278 -0.96 -13.43 -29.54
CA GLY A 278 0.06 -14.39 -29.10
C GLY A 278 0.13 -14.60 -27.59
N GLY A 279 1.35 -14.85 -27.11
CA GLY A 279 1.68 -15.19 -25.72
C GLY A 279 1.83 -16.69 -25.47
N TRP A 280 1.79 -17.07 -24.20
CA TRP A 280 1.85 -18.45 -23.75
C TRP A 280 0.58 -18.85 -23.03
N ASP A 281 0.20 -20.11 -23.19
CA ASP A 281 -0.90 -20.72 -22.46
C ASP A 281 -0.45 -21.30 -21.10
N LYS A 282 -1.32 -22.09 -20.45
CA LYS A 282 -1.02 -22.75 -19.16
C LYS A 282 0.05 -23.85 -19.25
N ASN A 283 0.31 -24.39 -20.44
CA ASN A 283 1.32 -25.42 -20.70
C ASN A 283 2.64 -24.79 -21.20
N GLU A 284 2.68 -23.46 -21.27
CA GLU A 284 3.76 -22.66 -21.85
C GLU A 284 3.97 -22.95 -23.34
N GLU A 285 2.90 -23.27 -24.06
CA GLU A 285 2.87 -23.38 -25.51
C GLU A 285 2.62 -22.02 -26.14
N THR A 286 3.37 -21.69 -27.20
CA THR A 286 3.20 -20.44 -27.96
C THR A 286 1.82 -20.42 -28.61
N LEU A 287 1.01 -19.44 -28.23
CA LEU A 287 -0.30 -19.21 -28.80
C LEU A 287 -0.17 -18.55 -30.16
N ASP A 288 -0.99 -19.01 -31.09
CA ASP A 288 -1.08 -18.48 -32.44
C ASP A 288 -2.51 -18.02 -32.73
N ASP A 289 -2.86 -16.91 -32.09
CA ASP A 289 -4.12 -16.23 -32.34
C ASP A 289 -4.03 -14.72 -32.10
N CYS A 290 -5.00 -14.02 -32.68
CA CYS A 290 -5.20 -12.59 -32.50
C CYS A 290 -6.70 -12.35 -32.30
N TRP A 291 -7.04 -11.48 -31.35
CA TRP A 291 -8.42 -11.23 -30.97
C TRP A 291 -8.66 -9.74 -30.77
N ILE A 292 -9.87 -9.30 -31.08
CA ILE A 292 -10.37 -7.97 -30.75
C ILE A 292 -11.57 -8.09 -29.81
N PHE A 293 -11.54 -7.35 -28.71
CA PHE A 293 -12.61 -7.26 -27.73
C PHE A 293 -13.31 -5.91 -27.86
N ASN A 294 -14.61 -5.94 -28.08
CA ASN A 294 -15.44 -4.74 -28.00
C ASN A 294 -15.79 -4.48 -26.54
N ILE A 295 -15.23 -3.41 -25.96
CA ILE A 295 -15.40 -3.09 -24.54
C ILE A 295 -16.85 -2.67 -24.24
N THR A 296 -17.58 -2.10 -25.19
CA THR A 296 -18.98 -1.70 -24.99
C THR A 296 -19.93 -2.88 -25.09
N GLN A 297 -19.68 -3.80 -26.04
CA GLN A 297 -20.55 -4.96 -26.31
C GLN A 297 -20.15 -6.21 -25.52
N HIS A 298 -19.00 -6.20 -24.85
CA HIS A 298 -18.42 -7.35 -24.16
C HIS A 298 -18.29 -8.62 -25.02
N SER A 299 -17.90 -8.44 -26.29
CA SER A 299 -17.78 -9.52 -27.26
C SER A 299 -16.37 -9.62 -27.83
N TRP A 300 -15.91 -10.86 -28.02
CA TRP A 300 -14.64 -11.16 -28.67
C TRP A 300 -14.86 -11.55 -30.13
N ILE A 301 -13.97 -11.09 -31.00
CA ILE A 301 -13.89 -11.49 -32.40
C ILE A 301 -12.47 -11.98 -32.66
N LYS A 302 -12.34 -13.18 -33.23
CA LYS A 302 -11.03 -13.72 -33.64
C LYS A 302 -10.61 -13.10 -34.97
N LEU A 303 -9.38 -12.61 -35.05
CA LEU A 303 -8.79 -12.05 -36.25
C LEU A 303 -7.90 -13.09 -36.94
N ALA A 304 -8.06 -13.24 -38.25
CA ALA A 304 -7.25 -14.13 -39.07
C ALA A 304 -5.97 -13.41 -39.50
N VAL A 305 -4.98 -13.33 -38.61
CA VAL A 305 -3.65 -12.78 -38.91
C VAL A 305 -2.67 -13.91 -39.28
N PRO A 306 -1.58 -13.62 -40.01
CA PRO A 306 -0.55 -14.62 -40.29
C PRO A 306 0.15 -15.15 -39.04
N HIS A 307 0.66 -16.38 -39.08
CA HIS A 307 1.50 -16.96 -38.01
C HIS A 307 2.70 -16.08 -37.65
N SER A 308 3.28 -15.41 -38.66
CA SER A 308 4.37 -14.45 -38.44
C SER A 308 3.95 -13.24 -37.60
N VAL A 309 2.68 -13.02 -37.31
CA VAL A 309 2.19 -11.97 -36.41
C VAL A 309 1.86 -12.54 -35.03
N SER A 310 1.12 -13.65 -34.98
CA SER A 310 0.54 -14.17 -33.74
C SER A 310 1.36 -15.22 -33.02
N GLU A 311 2.13 -16.07 -33.69
CA GLU A 311 2.90 -17.18 -33.10
C GLU A 311 4.18 -16.67 -32.42
N ARG A 312 4.02 -15.85 -31.38
CA ARG A 312 5.12 -15.24 -30.63
C ARG A 312 4.68 -14.78 -29.25
N TRP A 313 5.65 -14.64 -28.36
CA TRP A 313 5.45 -14.13 -27.00
C TRP A 313 6.50 -13.08 -26.66
N SER A 314 6.27 -12.31 -25.60
CA SER A 314 7.14 -11.22 -25.14
C SER A 314 7.43 -10.15 -26.21
N HIS A 315 6.48 -9.95 -27.12
CA HIS A 315 6.48 -8.90 -28.14
C HIS A 315 5.62 -7.72 -27.67
N SER A 316 5.53 -6.67 -28.49
CA SER A 316 4.67 -5.53 -28.22
C SER A 316 3.76 -5.23 -29.42
N LEU A 317 2.59 -4.65 -29.14
CA LEU A 317 1.63 -4.18 -30.12
C LEU A 317 1.45 -2.68 -29.96
N SER A 318 1.25 -1.99 -31.07
CA SER A 318 0.86 -0.59 -31.10
C SER A 318 -0.09 -0.34 -32.25
N VAL A 319 -0.90 0.70 -32.13
CA VAL A 319 -1.98 1.01 -33.06
C VAL A 319 -1.74 2.39 -33.67
N PHE A 320 -1.88 2.48 -34.99
CA PHE A 320 -1.92 3.74 -35.72
C PHE A 320 -3.26 3.85 -36.46
N ILE A 321 -4.00 4.92 -36.17
CA ILE A 321 -5.33 5.14 -36.74
C ILE A 321 -5.17 5.95 -38.03
N MET A 322 -5.43 5.31 -39.17
CA MET A 322 -5.36 5.98 -40.48
C MET A 322 -6.69 6.69 -40.80
N SER A 323 -7.81 6.03 -40.49
CA SER A 323 -9.16 6.58 -40.57
C SER A 323 -10.07 5.84 -39.59
N LEU A 324 -11.35 6.23 -39.51
CA LEU A 324 -12.35 5.49 -38.72
C LEU A 324 -12.56 4.05 -39.20
N HIS A 325 -12.19 3.76 -40.46
CA HIS A 325 -12.42 2.49 -41.14
C HIS A 325 -11.14 1.72 -41.47
N CYS A 326 -9.97 2.27 -41.14
CA CYS A 326 -8.68 1.66 -41.40
C CYS A 326 -7.71 1.95 -40.25
N VAL A 327 -7.22 0.90 -39.63
CA VAL A 327 -6.33 0.93 -38.47
C VAL A 327 -5.15 0.00 -38.76
N TRP A 328 -3.95 0.44 -38.43
CA TRP A 328 -2.74 -0.37 -38.56
C TRP A 328 -2.30 -0.87 -37.20
N ILE A 329 -2.13 -2.18 -37.09
CA ILE A 329 -1.59 -2.86 -35.92
C ILE A 329 -0.12 -3.14 -36.21
N ILE A 330 0.77 -2.60 -35.40
CA ILE A 330 2.21 -2.78 -35.52
C ILE A 330 2.68 -3.76 -34.45
N THR A 331 3.12 -4.93 -34.87
CA THR A 331 3.69 -5.98 -34.02
C THR A 331 5.21 -5.87 -34.04
N THR A 332 5.84 -5.72 -32.88
CA THR A 332 7.28 -5.48 -32.75
C THR A 332 7.96 -6.53 -31.87
N GLY A 333 8.97 -7.19 -32.43
CA GLY A 333 9.83 -8.18 -31.79
C GLY A 333 9.09 -9.43 -31.29
N GLY A 334 9.63 -10.06 -30.26
CA GLY A 334 9.12 -11.27 -29.63
C GLY A 334 10.11 -12.43 -29.68
N ALA A 335 9.69 -13.54 -29.07
CA ALA A 335 10.33 -14.84 -29.19
C ALA A 335 9.30 -15.90 -29.60
N ILE A 336 9.75 -16.99 -30.21
CA ILE A 336 8.87 -18.04 -30.76
C ILE A 336 8.85 -19.32 -29.92
N ASP A 337 9.83 -19.52 -29.03
CA ASP A 337 9.96 -20.72 -28.21
C ASP A 337 10.41 -20.43 -26.76
N LYS A 338 10.45 -21.48 -25.93
CA LYS A 338 10.92 -21.43 -24.53
C LYS A 338 12.43 -21.13 -24.40
N ARG A 339 13.20 -21.30 -25.47
CA ARG A 339 14.65 -21.00 -25.50
C ARG A 339 14.93 -19.53 -25.79
N LEU A 340 13.89 -18.69 -25.86
CA LEU A 340 13.99 -17.27 -26.19
C LEU A 340 14.59 -17.06 -27.59
N THR A 341 14.30 -17.94 -28.55
CA THR A 341 14.67 -17.71 -29.95
C THR A 341 13.97 -16.45 -30.44
N LEU A 342 14.76 -15.38 -30.61
CA LEU A 342 14.25 -14.05 -30.95
C LEU A 342 13.70 -14.04 -32.37
N VAL A 343 12.57 -13.37 -32.55
CA VAL A 343 12.09 -13.05 -33.88
C VAL A 343 13.05 -12.06 -34.50
N THR A 344 13.58 -12.43 -35.67
CA THR A 344 14.49 -11.62 -36.46
C THR A 344 13.85 -11.22 -37.78
N ASN A 345 14.59 -10.45 -38.56
CA ASN A 345 14.19 -10.05 -39.90
C ASN A 345 13.84 -11.29 -40.78
N PRO A 346 12.79 -11.23 -41.63
CA PRO A 346 11.94 -10.05 -41.92
C PRO A 346 10.81 -9.84 -40.92
N ASN A 347 10.47 -10.87 -40.13
CA ASN A 347 9.25 -10.89 -39.32
C ASN A 347 9.34 -10.10 -38.01
N ILE A 348 10.43 -9.36 -37.78
CA ILE A 348 10.64 -8.65 -36.53
C ILE A 348 9.61 -7.55 -36.31
N VAL A 349 9.24 -6.82 -37.35
CA VAL A 349 8.22 -5.78 -37.30
C VAL A 349 7.23 -6.02 -38.42
N MET A 350 5.99 -6.31 -38.04
CA MET A 350 4.89 -6.58 -38.93
C MET A 350 3.83 -5.50 -38.77
N ILE A 351 3.30 -5.00 -39.89
CA ILE A 351 2.19 -4.06 -39.93
C ILE A 351 1.01 -4.79 -40.54
N THR A 352 -0.01 -5.01 -39.73
CA THR A 352 -1.25 -5.65 -40.15
C THR A 352 -2.34 -4.60 -40.26
N GLU A 353 -2.91 -4.49 -41.46
CA GLU A 353 -4.04 -3.62 -41.72
C GLU A 353 -5.34 -4.23 -41.18
N LEU A 354 -6.15 -3.41 -40.53
CA LEU A 354 -7.48 -3.75 -40.05
C LEU A 354 -8.48 -2.78 -40.66
N VAL A 355 -9.43 -3.29 -41.43
CA VAL A 355 -10.44 -2.49 -42.14
C VAL A 355 -11.85 -2.86 -41.72
N THR A 356 -12.75 -1.88 -41.64
CA THR A 356 -14.18 -2.15 -41.41
C THR A 356 -14.90 -2.35 -42.74
N ASN A 357 -15.77 -3.35 -42.84
CA ASN A 357 -16.67 -3.50 -43.97
C ASN A 357 -17.86 -2.53 -43.90
N SER A 358 -18.75 -2.57 -44.90
CA SER A 358 -19.97 -1.74 -44.96
C SER A 358 -20.98 -2.00 -43.83
N LYS A 359 -20.78 -3.07 -43.04
CA LYS A 359 -21.57 -3.40 -41.84
C LYS A 359 -20.87 -2.98 -40.54
N GLY A 360 -19.68 -2.36 -40.62
CA GLY A 360 -18.88 -1.97 -39.47
C GLY A 360 -18.08 -3.09 -38.81
N GLU A 361 -17.99 -4.28 -39.42
CA GLU A 361 -17.24 -5.42 -38.88
C GLU A 361 -15.76 -5.33 -39.29
N TRP A 362 -14.86 -5.58 -38.35
CA TRP A 362 -13.42 -5.58 -38.60
C TRP A 362 -12.96 -6.83 -39.35
N LYS A 363 -12.15 -6.61 -40.37
CA LYS A 363 -11.46 -7.64 -41.15
C LYS A 363 -9.98 -7.32 -41.26
N VAL A 364 -9.17 -8.37 -41.24
CA VAL A 364 -7.74 -8.28 -41.50
C VAL A 364 -7.53 -8.07 -43.00
N GLY A 365 -6.85 -6.97 -43.34
CA GLY A 365 -6.40 -6.66 -44.69
C GLY A 365 -4.98 -7.17 -44.92
N ASP A 366 -4.16 -6.37 -45.60
CA ASP A 366 -2.78 -6.76 -45.89
C ASP A 366 -1.90 -6.78 -44.64
N THR A 367 -0.97 -7.73 -44.59
CA THR A 367 0.13 -7.75 -43.61
C THR A 367 1.45 -7.54 -44.33
N LEU A 368 2.20 -6.54 -43.88
CA LEU A 368 3.46 -6.12 -44.46
C LEU A 368 4.57 -6.31 -43.43
N ASP A 369 5.70 -6.89 -43.83
CA ASP A 369 6.92 -6.78 -43.05
C ASP A 369 7.67 -5.47 -43.38
N THR A 370 8.62 -5.09 -42.53
CA THR A 370 9.41 -3.85 -42.72
C THR A 370 10.56 -3.98 -43.73
N ASN A 371 10.66 -5.11 -44.44
CA ASN A 371 11.76 -5.45 -45.35
C ASN A 371 11.32 -5.68 -46.81
N GLY A 372 10.04 -5.97 -47.06
CA GLY A 372 9.48 -6.47 -48.32
C GLY A 372 9.03 -5.41 -49.33
N MET A 373 9.25 -4.12 -49.08
CA MET A 373 8.99 -3.04 -50.02
C MET A 373 10.03 -1.94 -49.80
N ASN A 374 10.59 -1.41 -50.89
CA ASN A 374 11.48 -0.25 -50.83
C ASN A 374 10.76 0.93 -50.11
N ASN A 375 11.50 1.83 -49.44
CA ASN A 375 10.91 2.98 -48.73
C ASN A 375 9.91 3.78 -49.58
N GLU A 376 10.04 3.75 -50.91
CA GLU A 376 9.12 4.41 -51.83
C GLU A 376 7.80 3.67 -52.01
N GLU A 377 7.78 2.34 -52.12
CA GLU A 377 6.56 1.52 -52.16
C GLU A 377 5.80 1.59 -50.84
N TYR A 378 6.52 1.58 -49.72
CA TYR A 378 5.91 1.82 -48.41
C TYR A 378 5.23 3.20 -48.38
N LYS A 379 5.96 4.26 -48.73
CA LYS A 379 5.40 5.62 -48.82
C LYS A 379 4.24 5.70 -49.79
N LYS A 380 4.33 5.03 -50.93
CA LYS A 380 3.28 4.99 -51.96
C LYS A 380 2.03 4.30 -51.42
N LYS A 381 2.16 3.15 -50.75
CA LYS A 381 1.04 2.43 -50.14
C LYS A 381 0.43 3.20 -48.97
N TYR A 382 1.25 3.77 -48.09
CA TYR A 382 0.82 4.67 -47.01
C TYR A 382 0.07 5.89 -47.56
N GLN A 383 0.62 6.57 -48.58
CA GLN A 383 -0.03 7.70 -49.26
C GLN A 383 -1.30 7.30 -49.99
N GLN A 384 -1.32 6.15 -50.68
CA GLN A 384 -2.50 5.60 -51.34
C GLN A 384 -3.60 5.32 -50.32
N GLN A 385 -3.28 4.76 -49.15
CA GLN A 385 -4.26 4.51 -48.10
C GLN A 385 -4.75 5.81 -47.43
N LEU A 386 -3.88 6.80 -47.20
CA LEU A 386 -4.30 8.13 -46.76
C LEU A 386 -5.23 8.80 -47.78
N GLN A 387 -4.92 8.68 -49.08
CA GLN A 387 -5.74 9.21 -50.17
C GLN A 387 -7.06 8.44 -50.32
N ALA A 388 -7.07 7.12 -50.17
CA ALA A 388 -8.26 6.30 -50.21
C ALA A 388 -9.18 6.61 -49.02
N GLY A 389 -8.62 6.76 -47.82
CA GLY A 389 -9.34 7.24 -46.63
C GLY A 389 -9.92 8.63 -46.82
N ARG A 390 -9.16 9.58 -47.38
CA ARG A 390 -9.66 10.92 -47.75
C ARG A 390 -10.73 10.87 -48.84
N ARG A 391 -10.61 9.99 -49.83
CA ARG A 391 -11.58 9.84 -50.92
C ARG A 391 -12.90 9.24 -50.42
N ILE A 392 -12.85 8.21 -49.57
CA ILE A 392 -14.04 7.64 -48.92
C ILE A 392 -14.73 8.71 -48.06
N TRP A 393 -13.96 9.51 -47.33
CA TRP A 393 -14.46 10.66 -46.55
C TRP A 393 -15.11 11.74 -47.44
N LEU A 394 -14.55 12.03 -48.61
CA LEU A 394 -15.13 12.98 -49.59
C LEU A 394 -16.35 12.43 -50.34
N GLU A 395 -16.39 11.12 -50.62
CA GLU A 395 -17.48 10.45 -51.35
C GLU A 395 -18.72 10.20 -50.48
N GLU A 396 -18.56 9.97 -49.17
CA GLU A 396 -19.69 9.84 -48.23
C GLU A 396 -20.40 11.18 -47.93
N TYR A 397 -19.72 12.31 -48.09
CA TYR A 397 -20.28 13.64 -47.77
C TYR A 397 -20.72 14.49 -48.98
N GLN A 398 -20.46 14.06 -50.22
CA GLN A 398 -20.90 14.78 -51.42
C GLN A 398 -21.28 13.85 -52.58
N LYS A 399 -22.55 13.41 -52.67
CA LYS A 399 -23.19 13.18 -54.00
C LYS A 399 -24.73 13.05 -53.96
N PRO A 400 -25.45 13.91 -54.72
CA PRO A 400 -26.87 13.78 -55.00
C PRO A 400 -27.12 12.76 -56.13
N ARG A 401 -28.19 11.94 -56.04
CA ARG A 401 -28.51 10.90 -57.04
C ARG A 401 -29.55 11.40 -58.05
N LYS A 402 -29.27 11.21 -59.36
CA LYS A 402 -30.13 11.55 -60.52
C LYS A 402 -30.09 10.45 -61.60
N GLY A 403 -31.24 10.22 -62.24
CA GLY A 403 -31.47 9.69 -63.60
C GLY A 403 -31.49 8.16 -63.78
N ASP A 404 -32.27 7.50 -64.63
CA ASP A 404 -33.16 7.90 -65.75
C ASP A 404 -34.03 6.67 -66.14
N THR A 405 -35.36 6.74 -66.20
CA THR A 405 -36.29 7.04 -67.32
C THR A 405 -36.50 5.96 -68.40
N VAL A 406 -37.79 5.60 -68.51
CA VAL A 406 -38.55 5.13 -69.70
C VAL A 406 -38.76 3.62 -69.89
N ASP A 407 -39.23 2.93 -68.84
CA ASP A 407 -40.52 2.20 -68.91
C ASP A 407 -41.64 2.99 -68.19
N ILE A 408 -41.35 4.28 -68.00
CA ILE A 408 -41.82 5.14 -66.94
C ILE A 408 -43.06 5.91 -67.36
N LYS A 409 -43.36 6.14 -68.64
CA LYS A 409 -44.46 7.04 -69.02
C LYS A 409 -45.85 6.56 -68.60
N GLN A 410 -46.10 5.25 -68.67
CA GLN A 410 -47.42 4.70 -68.33
C GLN A 410 -47.55 4.46 -66.83
N THR A 411 -46.49 3.95 -66.20
CA THR A 411 -46.45 3.78 -64.74
C THR A 411 -46.38 5.13 -64.02
N VAL A 412 -45.73 6.15 -64.58
CA VAL A 412 -45.68 7.53 -64.05
C VAL A 412 -47.02 8.22 -64.12
N GLN A 413 -47.88 7.94 -65.09
CA GLN A 413 -49.20 8.56 -65.07
C GLN A 413 -50.08 8.03 -63.93
N ALA A 414 -50.01 6.71 -63.67
CA ALA A 414 -50.69 6.08 -62.54
C ALA A 414 -50.02 6.41 -61.19
N LEU A 415 -48.68 6.41 -61.16
CA LEU A 415 -47.88 6.77 -60.00
C LEU A 415 -47.96 8.26 -59.71
N MET A 416 -48.04 9.18 -60.67
CA MET A 416 -48.18 10.63 -60.46
C MET A 416 -49.49 10.96 -59.78
N LYS A 417 -50.57 10.28 -60.16
CA LYS A 417 -51.87 10.45 -59.49
C LYS A 417 -51.83 9.94 -58.05
N SER A 418 -51.22 8.77 -57.83
CA SER A 418 -50.99 8.21 -56.49
C SER A 418 -49.95 9.01 -55.69
N LEU A 419 -48.97 9.64 -56.35
CA LEU A 419 -47.95 10.51 -55.79
C LEU A 419 -48.54 11.86 -55.44
N GLU A 420 -49.45 12.45 -56.22
CA GLU A 420 -50.13 13.70 -55.85
C GLU A 420 -51.01 13.51 -54.62
N GLU A 421 -51.70 12.36 -54.50
CA GLU A 421 -52.46 11.99 -53.32
C GLU A 421 -51.54 11.74 -52.12
N LYS A 422 -50.45 10.98 -52.30
CA LYS A 422 -49.42 10.77 -51.26
C LYS A 422 -48.59 12.00 -50.96
N GLU A 423 -48.42 12.95 -51.87
CA GLU A 423 -47.72 14.22 -51.69
C GLU A 423 -48.60 15.14 -50.88
N LYS A 424 -49.90 15.23 -51.16
CA LYS A 424 -50.84 15.96 -50.28
C LYS A 424 -50.90 15.36 -48.89
N GLU A 425 -50.84 14.04 -48.76
CA GLU A 425 -50.83 13.35 -47.46
C GLU A 425 -49.50 13.56 -46.73
N LYS A 426 -48.36 13.41 -47.43
CA LYS A 426 -47.02 13.71 -46.90
C LYS A 426 -46.78 15.18 -46.64
N GLU A 427 -47.41 16.09 -47.35
CA GLU A 427 -47.31 17.54 -47.14
C GLU A 427 -48.10 17.95 -45.91
N LYS A 428 -49.25 17.31 -45.66
CA LYS A 428 -49.96 17.41 -44.37
C LYS A 428 -49.14 16.80 -43.22
N GLU A 429 -48.55 15.62 -43.42
CA GLU A 429 -47.67 15.02 -42.41
C GLU A 429 -46.41 15.86 -42.17
N ALA A 430 -45.81 16.42 -43.22
CA ALA A 430 -44.65 17.31 -43.14
C ALA A 430 -45.01 18.64 -42.48
N GLN A 431 -46.21 19.18 -42.69
CA GLN A 431 -46.71 20.37 -41.98
C GLN A 431 -46.89 20.07 -40.48
N VAL A 432 -47.44 18.90 -40.13
CA VAL A 432 -47.55 18.45 -38.73
C VAL A 432 -46.17 18.21 -38.12
N TYR A 433 -45.25 17.61 -38.86
CA TYR A 433 -43.88 17.38 -38.40
C TYR A 433 -43.10 18.69 -38.27
N HIS A 434 -43.32 19.64 -39.18
CA HIS A 434 -42.73 20.98 -39.13
C HIS A 434 -43.26 21.77 -37.94
N GLN A 435 -44.57 21.70 -37.64
CA GLN A 435 -45.12 22.29 -36.41
C GLN A 435 -44.53 21.66 -35.15
N LYS A 436 -44.39 20.34 -35.10
CA LYS A 436 -43.73 19.63 -33.98
C LYS A 436 -42.25 20.00 -33.84
N LEU A 437 -41.55 20.15 -34.96
CA LEU A 437 -40.14 20.56 -34.98
C LEU A 437 -40.00 22.00 -34.47
N MET A 438 -40.82 22.93 -34.96
CA MET A 438 -40.83 24.32 -34.50
C MET A 438 -41.19 24.44 -33.01
N GLN A 439 -42.07 23.57 -32.50
CA GLN A 439 -42.37 23.51 -31.07
C GLN A 439 -41.18 22.97 -30.26
N LYS A 440 -40.52 21.91 -30.75
CA LYS A 440 -39.33 21.33 -30.13
C LYS A 440 -38.15 22.29 -30.14
N GLU A 441 -37.94 23.04 -31.23
CA GLU A 441 -36.90 24.08 -31.32
C GLU A 441 -37.16 25.23 -30.33
N ARG A 442 -38.42 25.59 -30.08
CA ARG A 442 -38.77 26.55 -29.01
C ARG A 442 -38.46 25.99 -27.63
N GLU A 443 -38.83 24.74 -27.35
CA GLU A 443 -38.53 24.08 -26.06
C GLU A 443 -37.00 23.92 -25.85
N GLU A 444 -36.24 23.60 -26.89
CA GLU A 444 -34.78 23.53 -26.85
C GLU A 444 -34.15 24.90 -26.64
N ALA A 445 -34.64 25.95 -27.31
CA ALA A 445 -34.19 27.31 -27.09
C ALA A 445 -34.48 27.83 -25.67
N GLU A 446 -35.64 27.47 -25.09
CA GLU A 446 -35.97 27.79 -23.70
C GLU A 446 -35.04 27.07 -22.71
N LYS A 447 -34.79 25.77 -22.93
CA LYS A 447 -33.82 25.00 -22.13
C LYS A 447 -32.41 25.53 -22.26
N GLU A 448 -32.00 25.98 -23.45
CA GLU A 448 -30.68 26.53 -23.69
C GLU A 448 -30.50 27.88 -23.00
N GLN A 449 -31.55 28.71 -22.96
CA GLN A 449 -31.57 29.92 -22.13
C GLN A 449 -31.48 29.58 -20.64
N GLU A 450 -32.16 28.52 -20.18
CA GLU A 450 -32.11 28.08 -18.78
C GLU A 450 -30.71 27.55 -18.41
N ILE A 451 -30.10 26.72 -19.26
CA ILE A 451 -28.72 26.24 -19.11
C ILE A 451 -27.74 27.41 -19.09
N SER A 452 -27.94 28.43 -19.92
CA SER A 452 -27.10 29.64 -19.93
C SER A 452 -27.17 30.40 -18.61
N ARG A 453 -28.37 30.52 -18.01
CA ARG A 453 -28.54 31.12 -16.68
C ARG A 453 -27.85 30.30 -15.59
N TYR A 454 -27.99 28.97 -15.62
CA TYR A 454 -27.30 28.11 -14.66
C TYR A 454 -25.78 28.17 -14.81
N ARG A 455 -25.24 28.24 -16.03
CA ARG A 455 -23.79 28.43 -16.25
C ARG A 455 -23.28 29.73 -15.67
N HIS A 456 -24.04 30.83 -15.83
CA HIS A 456 -23.66 32.12 -15.25
C HIS A 456 -23.63 32.05 -13.72
N GLN A 457 -24.64 31.44 -13.09
CA GLN A 457 -24.67 31.25 -11.64
C GLN A 457 -23.53 30.36 -11.13
N LEU A 458 -23.15 29.32 -11.91
CA LEU A 458 -22.03 28.45 -11.58
C LEU A 458 -20.70 29.23 -11.66
N GLN A 459 -20.51 30.03 -12.72
CA GLN A 459 -19.32 30.88 -12.87
C GLN A 459 -19.19 31.90 -11.74
N GLU A 460 -20.28 32.49 -11.28
CA GLU A 460 -20.24 33.41 -10.13
C GLU A 460 -19.86 32.69 -8.84
N LYS A 461 -20.43 31.50 -8.59
CA LYS A 461 -20.05 30.67 -7.43
C LYS A 461 -18.61 30.17 -7.49
N ASP A 462 -18.11 29.83 -8.67
CA ASP A 462 -16.71 29.43 -8.86
C ASP A 462 -15.78 30.61 -8.57
N ARG A 463 -16.16 31.83 -8.99
CA ARG A 463 -15.40 33.05 -8.69
C ARG A 463 -15.39 33.35 -7.19
N GLU A 464 -16.51 33.16 -6.50
CA GLU A 464 -16.58 33.29 -5.03
C GLU A 464 -15.71 32.25 -4.34
N HIS A 465 -15.76 30.98 -4.75
CA HIS A 465 -14.90 29.92 -4.23
C HIS A 465 -13.42 30.22 -4.47
N GLN A 466 -13.07 30.78 -5.63
CA GLN A 466 -11.69 31.11 -5.97
C GLN A 466 -11.13 32.22 -5.07
N VAL A 467 -11.95 33.21 -4.69
CA VAL A 467 -11.56 34.24 -3.72
C VAL A 467 -11.34 33.62 -2.33
N VAL A 468 -12.24 32.73 -1.89
CA VAL A 468 -12.08 32.02 -0.60
C VAL A 468 -10.84 31.13 -0.59
N LEU A 469 -10.55 30.43 -1.70
CA LEU A 469 -9.34 29.64 -1.86
C LEU A 469 -8.08 30.51 -1.78
N GLN A 470 -8.06 31.67 -2.43
CA GLN A 470 -6.94 32.61 -2.35
C GLN A 470 -6.73 33.15 -0.92
N GLU A 471 -7.80 33.46 -0.18
CA GLU A 471 -7.68 33.84 1.23
C GLU A 471 -7.15 32.69 2.09
N LYS A 472 -7.61 31.45 1.85
CA LYS A 472 -7.14 30.26 2.56
C LYS A 472 -5.69 29.93 2.26
N ASP A 473 -5.25 30.09 1.01
CA ASP A 473 -3.86 29.91 0.61
C ASP A 473 -2.94 30.94 1.28
N ARG A 474 -3.40 32.20 1.39
CA ARG A 474 -2.66 33.23 2.13
C ARG A 474 -2.55 32.91 3.62
N GLU A 475 -3.64 32.46 4.26
CA GLU A 475 -3.62 31.99 5.65
C GLU A 475 -2.69 30.78 5.84
N LEU A 476 -2.63 29.88 4.85
CA LEU A 476 -1.76 28.71 4.86
C LEU A 476 -0.29 29.14 4.78
N GLN A 477 0.01 30.10 3.90
CA GLN A 477 1.37 30.63 3.73
C GLN A 477 1.87 31.34 5.00
N GLU A 478 1.04 32.17 5.64
CA GLU A 478 1.38 32.79 6.94
C GLU A 478 1.61 31.75 8.05
N LYS A 479 0.83 30.66 8.04
CA LYS A 479 1.02 29.54 8.98
C LYS A 479 2.29 28.75 8.68
N GLU A 480 2.62 28.51 7.41
CA GLU A 480 3.85 27.83 7.01
C GLU A 480 5.09 28.64 7.40
N GLU A 481 5.10 29.96 7.19
CA GLU A 481 6.17 30.85 7.65
C GLU A 481 6.31 30.80 9.18
N THR A 482 5.19 30.82 9.90
CA THR A 482 5.19 30.67 11.36
C THR A 482 5.72 29.30 11.78
N LEU A 483 5.41 28.23 11.03
CA LEU A 483 5.88 26.88 11.31
C LEU A 483 7.39 26.77 11.07
N GLN A 484 7.90 27.33 9.96
CA GLN A 484 9.32 27.39 9.66
C GLN A 484 10.08 28.16 10.74
N GLN A 485 9.53 29.28 11.23
CA GLN A 485 10.13 30.03 12.33
C GLN A 485 10.17 29.20 13.62
N LYS A 486 9.12 28.42 13.90
CA LYS A 486 9.08 27.50 15.05
C LYS A 486 10.07 26.34 14.88
N ASP A 487 10.24 25.81 13.67
CA ASP A 487 11.20 24.74 13.37
C ASP A 487 12.65 25.23 13.60
N ILE A 488 12.97 26.48 13.25
CA ILE A 488 14.27 27.08 13.57
C ILE A 488 14.48 27.15 15.09
N VAL A 489 13.47 27.59 15.85
CA VAL A 489 13.54 27.64 17.32
C VAL A 489 13.65 26.24 17.93
N ILE A 490 12.93 25.25 17.38
CA ILE A 490 13.03 23.84 17.80
C ILE A 490 14.44 23.32 17.53
N LEU A 491 15.04 23.61 16.37
CA LEU A 491 16.39 23.18 16.04
C LEU A 491 17.45 23.80 16.98
N GLU A 492 17.28 25.06 17.36
CA GLU A 492 18.11 25.71 18.37
C GLU A 492 17.91 25.07 19.75
N LYS A 493 16.66 24.82 20.16
CA LYS A 493 16.34 24.16 21.43
C LYS A 493 16.83 22.71 21.47
N ASP A 494 16.80 21.98 20.36
CA ASP A 494 17.36 20.64 20.21
C ASP A 494 18.89 20.64 20.26
N ARG A 495 19.53 21.73 19.81
CA ARG A 495 20.97 21.91 19.96
C ARG A 495 21.34 22.18 21.42
N GLU A 496 20.62 23.07 22.08
CA GLU A 496 20.77 23.32 23.53
C GLU A 496 20.48 22.06 24.35
N LEU A 497 19.44 21.31 23.99
CA LEU A 497 19.08 20.04 24.63
C LEU A 497 20.16 19.00 24.42
N ARG A 498 20.74 18.86 23.22
CA ARG A 498 21.87 17.95 22.98
C ARG A 498 23.09 18.32 23.80
N GLN A 499 23.42 19.60 23.90
CA GLN A 499 24.52 20.08 24.73
C GLN A 499 24.26 19.84 26.23
N SER A 500 23.03 20.06 26.68
CA SER A 500 22.59 19.76 28.05
C SER A 500 22.57 18.26 28.33
N GLN A 501 22.12 17.43 27.38
CA GLN A 501 22.13 15.96 27.47
C GLN A 501 23.55 15.40 27.46
N GLU A 502 24.48 16.00 26.72
CA GLU A 502 25.91 15.64 26.76
C GLU A 502 26.57 16.08 28.07
N ALA A 503 26.24 17.26 28.60
CA ALA A 503 26.68 17.70 29.91
C ALA A 503 26.13 16.78 31.02
N VAL A 504 24.84 16.40 30.93
CA VAL A 504 24.20 15.44 31.82
C VAL A 504 24.79 14.04 31.64
N ARG A 505 25.12 13.59 30.42
CA ARG A 505 25.84 12.32 30.20
C ARG A 505 27.22 12.32 30.81
N ARG A 506 27.97 13.43 30.71
CA ARG A 506 29.28 13.57 31.38
C ARG A 506 29.14 13.58 32.90
N TYR A 507 28.12 14.26 33.43
CA TYR A 507 27.79 14.25 34.85
C TYR A 507 27.32 12.87 35.34
N GLN A 508 26.54 12.14 34.53
CA GLN A 508 26.10 10.77 34.79
C GLN A 508 27.25 9.76 34.67
N GLN A 509 28.19 9.94 33.72
CA GLN A 509 29.41 9.13 33.61
C GLN A 509 30.37 9.36 34.78
N GLN A 510 30.44 10.58 35.33
CA GLN A 510 31.18 10.85 36.58
C GLN A 510 30.43 10.30 37.81
N ALA A 511 29.10 10.40 37.87
CA ALA A 511 28.29 9.88 38.98
C ALA A 511 28.16 8.33 39.01
N LEU A 512 28.45 7.64 37.90
CA LEU A 512 28.38 6.17 37.81
C LEU A 512 29.50 5.43 38.56
N THR A 513 30.46 6.15 39.14
CA THR A 513 31.60 5.59 39.89
C THR A 513 31.37 5.45 41.40
N ASP A 514 30.22 5.91 41.93
CA ASP A 514 29.98 5.99 43.39
C ASP A 514 28.64 5.34 43.84
N ASP A 515 28.13 4.37 43.08
CA ASP A 515 26.91 3.65 43.45
C ASP A 515 27.21 2.58 44.52
N HIS A 516 27.07 2.91 45.80
CA HIS A 516 27.27 2.00 46.95
C HIS A 516 26.40 0.73 46.96
N TRP A 517 25.43 0.60 46.05
CA TRP A 517 24.54 -0.55 45.90
C TRP A 517 25.01 -1.56 44.83
N VAL A 518 26.09 -1.27 44.11
CA VAL A 518 26.66 -2.20 43.11
C VAL A 518 27.41 -3.31 43.82
N ILE A 519 27.03 -4.55 43.52
CA ILE A 519 27.59 -5.76 44.14
C ILE A 519 28.46 -6.48 43.10
N ASN A 520 29.62 -7.01 43.52
CA ASN A 520 30.37 -7.93 42.67
C ASN A 520 29.64 -9.28 42.61
N LYS A 521 29.45 -9.81 41.39
CA LYS A 521 28.74 -11.06 41.16
C LYS A 521 29.32 -12.23 41.95
N ASP A 522 30.64 -12.24 42.19
CA ASP A 522 31.32 -13.30 42.94
C ASP A 522 30.97 -13.30 44.44
N GLU A 523 30.34 -12.23 44.95
CA GLU A 523 29.83 -12.16 46.31
C GLU A 523 28.44 -12.82 46.48
N VAL A 524 27.83 -13.28 45.38
CA VAL A 524 26.47 -13.84 45.36
C VAL A 524 26.50 -15.31 44.96
N THR A 525 26.18 -16.18 45.90
CA THR A 525 26.05 -17.63 45.65
C THR A 525 24.59 -17.98 45.41
N LEU A 526 24.23 -18.38 44.19
CA LEU A 526 22.89 -18.88 43.88
C LEU A 526 22.69 -20.29 44.41
N THR A 527 21.54 -20.55 45.03
CA THR A 527 21.13 -21.89 45.44
C THR A 527 20.29 -22.55 44.34
N LYS A 528 19.91 -23.83 44.53
CA LYS A 528 18.99 -24.54 43.64
C LYS A 528 17.50 -24.25 43.93
N GLU A 529 17.21 -23.51 45.00
CA GLU A 529 15.84 -23.21 45.45
C GLU A 529 15.26 -22.08 44.58
N GLU A 530 14.33 -22.43 43.70
CA GLU A 530 13.62 -21.49 42.83
C GLU A 530 12.32 -21.02 43.52
N LEU A 531 12.16 -19.70 43.63
CA LEU A 531 11.00 -19.08 44.29
C LEU A 531 9.87 -18.81 43.29
N GLY A 532 10.24 -18.51 42.04
CA GLY A 532 9.30 -18.27 40.96
C GLY A 532 9.97 -18.02 39.61
N ARG A 533 9.23 -18.29 38.54
CA ARG A 533 9.67 -18.13 37.15
C ARG A 533 8.69 -17.27 36.38
N GLY A 534 9.19 -16.15 35.87
CA GLY A 534 8.47 -15.30 34.93
C GLY A 534 8.88 -15.59 33.48
N SER A 535 8.23 -14.89 32.55
CA SER A 535 8.51 -14.93 31.12
C SER A 535 9.92 -14.44 30.74
N TYR A 536 10.51 -13.53 31.53
CA TYR A 536 11.79 -12.90 31.22
C TYR A 536 12.87 -13.10 32.28
N ALA A 537 12.50 -13.54 33.49
CA ALA A 537 13.43 -13.72 34.61
C ALA A 537 13.05 -14.93 35.49
N VAL A 538 14.03 -15.43 36.22
CA VAL A 538 13.86 -16.42 37.30
C VAL A 538 14.31 -15.81 38.62
N VAL A 539 13.55 -16.08 39.68
CA VAL A 539 13.85 -15.66 41.05
C VAL A 539 14.27 -16.89 41.84
N THR A 540 15.47 -16.84 42.41
CA THR A 540 16.07 -17.94 43.19
C THR A 540 16.51 -17.43 44.55
N VAL A 541 16.61 -18.33 45.54
CA VAL A 541 17.28 -17.99 46.80
C VAL A 541 18.79 -17.92 46.54
N GLY A 542 19.41 -16.84 47.00
CA GLY A 542 20.86 -16.67 47.01
C GLY A 542 21.41 -16.39 48.41
N ILE A 543 22.72 -16.48 48.54
CA ILE A 543 23.46 -16.08 49.73
C ILE A 543 24.35 -14.90 49.34
N PHE A 544 24.16 -13.76 50.00
CA PHE A 544 24.98 -12.56 49.83
C PHE A 544 25.53 -12.13 51.20
N ARG A 545 26.85 -12.14 51.36
CA ARG A 545 27.55 -11.80 52.62
C ARG A 545 26.96 -12.50 53.86
N GLY A 546 26.57 -13.76 53.70
CA GLY A 546 25.97 -14.59 54.77
C GLY A 546 24.45 -14.43 54.96
N LEU A 547 23.80 -13.48 54.27
CA LEU A 547 22.35 -13.28 54.32
C LEU A 547 21.65 -14.06 53.20
N ARG A 548 20.54 -14.73 53.50
CA ARG A 548 19.64 -15.30 52.49
C ARG A 548 18.84 -14.17 51.83
N VAL A 549 18.89 -14.10 50.50
CA VAL A 549 18.28 -13.05 49.69
C VAL A 549 17.48 -13.67 48.54
N ALA A 550 16.52 -12.92 48.00
CA ALA A 550 15.90 -13.26 46.73
C ALA A 550 16.73 -12.65 45.60
N VAL A 551 17.10 -13.46 44.61
CA VAL A 551 17.92 -13.05 43.47
C VAL A 551 17.14 -13.23 42.18
N LYS A 552 16.79 -12.10 41.55
CA LYS A 552 16.15 -12.06 40.23
C LYS A 552 17.23 -12.01 39.15
N SER A 553 17.19 -12.97 38.23
CA SER A 553 18.14 -13.10 37.12
C SER A 553 17.42 -13.24 35.78
N LEU A 554 17.90 -12.56 34.74
CA LEU A 554 17.34 -12.70 33.39
C LEU A 554 17.63 -14.07 32.80
N HIS A 555 16.69 -14.61 32.01
CA HIS A 555 16.92 -15.85 31.27
C HIS A 555 18.07 -15.67 30.26
N ALA A 556 19.06 -16.57 30.29
CA ALA A 556 20.27 -16.47 29.46
C ALA A 556 19.99 -16.45 27.94
N ILE A 557 18.84 -16.97 27.50
CA ILE A 557 18.41 -17.06 26.09
C ILE A 557 17.69 -15.79 25.60
N ILE A 558 17.30 -14.86 26.49
CA ILE A 558 16.37 -13.75 26.16
C ILE A 558 17.01 -12.36 26.42
N ILE A 559 18.32 -12.25 26.25
CA ILE A 559 19.05 -10.97 26.40
C ILE A 559 18.83 -10.11 25.14
N SER A 560 17.73 -9.35 25.13
CA SER A 560 17.47 -8.29 24.13
C SER A 560 17.69 -6.91 24.76
N ASN A 561 17.98 -5.90 23.94
CA ASN A 561 18.10 -4.50 24.38
C ASN A 561 16.84 -4.00 25.12
N TYR A 562 15.67 -4.53 24.75
CA TYR A 562 14.40 -4.23 25.42
C TYR A 562 14.34 -4.78 26.86
N ASN A 563 14.71 -6.04 27.06
CA ASN A 563 14.69 -6.67 28.39
C ASN A 563 15.75 -6.10 29.33
N GLN A 564 16.92 -5.73 28.79
CA GLN A 564 17.93 -4.98 29.55
C GLN A 564 17.43 -3.61 29.99
N GLY A 565 16.63 -2.93 29.15
CA GLY A 565 15.99 -1.66 29.49
C GLY A 565 14.98 -1.77 30.63
N LEU A 566 14.15 -2.83 30.64
CA LEU A 566 13.21 -3.11 31.75
C LEU A 566 13.95 -3.37 33.06
N PHE A 567 15.02 -4.17 33.01
CA PHE A 567 15.83 -4.51 34.19
C PHE A 567 16.58 -3.30 34.75
N SER A 568 17.12 -2.45 33.87
CA SER A 568 17.77 -1.20 34.26
C SER A 568 16.79 -0.21 34.90
N ARG A 569 15.54 -0.18 34.41
CA ARG A 569 14.46 0.63 34.99
C ARG A 569 14.06 0.12 36.38
N GLU A 570 13.88 -1.19 36.53
CA GLU A 570 13.56 -1.83 37.81
C GLU A 570 14.63 -1.49 38.85
N MET A 571 15.90 -1.67 38.50
CA MET A 571 17.06 -1.35 39.34
C MET A 571 17.11 0.15 39.72
N SER A 572 16.86 1.05 38.77
CA SER A 572 16.87 2.49 38.99
C SER A 572 15.77 2.94 39.96
N ILE A 573 14.59 2.33 39.91
CA ILE A 573 13.49 2.63 40.83
C ILE A 573 13.73 1.97 42.19
N ALA A 574 14.05 0.68 42.22
CA ALA A 574 14.28 -0.09 43.45
C ALA A 574 15.41 0.48 44.32
N SER A 575 16.47 1.02 43.69
CA SER A 575 17.58 1.65 44.40
C SER A 575 17.19 2.94 45.15
N ARG A 576 16.09 3.61 44.75
CA ARG A 576 15.67 4.92 45.29
C ARG A 576 14.54 4.86 46.30
N VAL A 577 13.81 3.75 46.35
CA VAL A 577 12.64 3.59 47.24
C VAL A 577 13.03 2.90 48.54
N ARG A 578 12.56 3.42 49.67
CA ARG A 578 12.79 2.86 51.01
C ARG A 578 11.53 3.04 51.84
N HIS A 579 10.81 1.95 52.06
CA HIS A 579 9.57 1.95 52.83
C HIS A 579 9.30 0.54 53.38
N PRO A 580 8.78 0.37 54.61
CA PRO A 580 8.55 -0.94 55.22
C PRO A 580 7.64 -1.85 54.37
N ASN A 581 6.60 -1.29 53.74
CA ASN A 581 5.66 -2.04 52.90
C ASN A 581 6.07 -2.15 51.41
N LEU A 582 7.33 -1.89 51.10
CA LEU A 582 7.92 -2.10 49.78
C LEU A 582 9.07 -3.09 49.93
N VAL A 583 9.18 -4.06 49.03
CA VAL A 583 10.26 -5.07 49.10
C VAL A 583 11.61 -4.38 49.04
N GLN A 584 12.43 -4.60 50.06
CA GLN A 584 13.69 -3.92 50.27
C GLN A 584 14.72 -4.37 49.25
N PHE A 585 15.19 -3.42 48.44
CA PHE A 585 16.32 -3.60 47.54
C PHE A 585 17.64 -3.64 48.32
N ILE A 586 18.47 -4.63 48.04
CA ILE A 586 19.77 -4.83 48.70
C ILE A 586 20.90 -4.35 47.78
N GLY A 587 20.83 -4.68 46.49
CA GLY A 587 21.82 -4.25 45.51
C GLY A 587 21.67 -4.96 44.18
N ALA A 588 22.57 -4.68 43.25
CA ALA A 588 22.53 -5.28 41.92
C ALA A 588 23.91 -5.43 41.28
N THR A 589 24.05 -6.37 40.35
CA THR A 589 25.26 -6.54 39.55
C THR A 589 25.13 -5.78 38.22
N LYS A 590 26.16 -5.02 37.82
CA LYS A 590 26.18 -4.24 36.57
C LYS A 590 26.88 -4.94 35.40
N VAL A 591 27.72 -5.93 35.65
CA VAL A 591 28.58 -6.59 34.64
C VAL A 591 28.13 -8.03 34.40
N GLY A 592 28.02 -8.43 33.12
CA GLY A 592 27.56 -9.77 32.71
C GLY A 592 26.04 -9.91 32.73
N ASN A 593 25.52 -11.05 33.20
CA ASN A 593 24.07 -11.24 33.41
C ASN A 593 23.66 -10.49 34.69
N PRO A 594 22.88 -9.40 34.59
CA PRO A 594 22.59 -8.55 35.73
C PRO A 594 21.64 -9.26 36.70
N LEU A 595 21.91 -9.09 37.98
CA LEU A 595 21.16 -9.66 39.10
C LEU A 595 20.57 -8.52 39.94
N ILE A 596 19.34 -8.67 40.40
CA ILE A 596 18.71 -7.79 41.40
C ILE A 596 18.54 -8.61 42.68
N LEU A 597 19.07 -8.09 43.79
CA LEU A 597 18.99 -8.70 45.10
C LEU A 597 18.00 -7.91 45.95
N THR A 598 17.04 -8.63 46.55
CA THR A 598 16.07 -8.08 47.49
C THR A 598 16.01 -8.92 48.76
N GLU A 599 15.35 -8.40 49.79
CA GLU A 599 14.97 -9.21 50.94
C GLU A 599 14.16 -10.45 50.51
N LEU A 600 14.35 -11.54 51.25
CA LEU A 600 13.64 -12.78 51.01
C LEU A 600 12.30 -12.76 51.75
N MET A 601 11.22 -12.97 50.99
CA MET A 601 9.85 -13.10 51.51
C MET A 601 9.42 -14.57 51.49
N SER A 602 8.50 -14.96 52.38
CA SER A 602 8.14 -16.38 52.57
C SER A 602 7.21 -16.91 51.48
N THR A 603 6.25 -16.11 51.03
CA THR A 603 5.30 -16.50 49.96
C THR A 603 4.73 -15.26 49.26
N SER A 604 3.98 -15.47 48.17
CA SER A 604 3.14 -14.42 47.58
C SER A 604 1.70 -14.52 48.10
N LEU A 605 0.99 -13.40 48.09
CA LEU A 605 -0.43 -13.36 48.42
C LEU A 605 -1.24 -14.28 47.49
N TYR A 606 -0.88 -14.33 46.20
CA TYR A 606 -1.49 -15.26 45.25
C TYR A 606 -1.41 -16.72 45.73
N LYS A 607 -0.21 -17.20 46.09
CA LYS A 607 -0.04 -18.56 46.61
C LYS A 607 -0.83 -18.75 47.91
N LYS A 608 -0.81 -17.75 48.79
CA LYS A 608 -1.52 -17.81 50.07
C LYS A 608 -3.03 -17.96 49.90
N LEU A 609 -3.64 -17.22 48.97
CA LEU A 609 -5.06 -17.29 48.64
C LEU A 609 -5.48 -18.63 48.02
N GLN A 610 -4.55 -19.39 47.43
CA GLN A 610 -4.82 -20.76 46.95
C GLN A 610 -4.81 -21.79 48.08
N GLU A 611 -4.11 -21.50 49.19
CA GLU A 611 -3.94 -22.43 50.30
C GLU A 611 -5.03 -22.27 51.37
N THR A 612 -5.43 -21.04 51.67
CA THR A 612 -6.34 -20.76 52.77
C THR A 612 -7.06 -19.43 52.60
N GLU A 613 -8.27 -19.36 53.14
CA GLU A 613 -9.00 -18.11 53.29
C GLU A 613 -8.36 -17.25 54.39
N LEU A 614 -8.26 -15.95 54.13
CA LEU A 614 -7.80 -14.94 55.08
C LEU A 614 -8.96 -14.49 55.99
N SER A 615 -8.67 -14.23 57.27
CA SER A 615 -9.64 -13.55 58.12
C SER A 615 -9.82 -12.09 57.69
N ASN A 616 -10.95 -11.46 58.03
CA ASN A 616 -11.15 -10.03 57.78
C ASN A 616 -10.04 -9.16 58.39
N GLU A 617 -9.48 -9.58 59.53
CA GLU A 617 -8.32 -8.95 60.16
C GLU A 617 -7.05 -9.05 59.32
N GLN A 618 -6.80 -10.22 58.72
CA GLN A 618 -5.70 -10.42 57.79
C GLN A 618 -5.87 -9.60 56.51
N ILE A 619 -7.06 -9.61 55.91
CA ILE A 619 -7.38 -8.80 54.73
C ILE A 619 -7.13 -7.32 55.04
N LEU A 620 -7.64 -6.83 56.17
CA LEU A 620 -7.49 -5.42 56.53
C LEU A 620 -6.02 -5.03 56.73
N SER A 621 -5.24 -5.89 57.40
CA SER A 621 -3.81 -5.65 57.63
C SER A 621 -3.03 -5.62 56.31
N ILE A 622 -3.24 -6.61 55.43
CA ILE A 622 -2.56 -6.68 54.13
C ILE A 622 -2.97 -5.50 53.24
N ALA A 623 -4.26 -5.14 53.24
CA ALA A 623 -4.78 -3.97 52.54
C ALA A 623 -4.09 -2.68 53.01
N GLN A 624 -3.96 -2.47 54.32
CA GLN A 624 -3.29 -1.30 54.89
C GLN A 624 -1.81 -1.23 54.49
N ASP A 625 -1.09 -2.35 54.59
CA ASP A 625 0.32 -2.44 54.21
C ASP A 625 0.52 -2.07 52.73
N VAL A 626 -0.24 -2.70 51.82
CA VAL A 626 -0.18 -2.38 50.39
C VAL A 626 -0.54 -0.92 50.14
N ALA A 627 -1.55 -0.39 50.84
CA ALA A 627 -1.98 0.98 50.67
C ALA A 627 -0.91 2.00 51.10
N LEU A 628 -0.20 1.72 52.20
CA LEU A 628 0.93 2.54 52.66
C LEU A 628 2.09 2.51 51.66
N GLY A 629 2.43 1.34 51.12
CA GLY A 629 3.47 1.19 50.10
C GLY A 629 3.15 1.98 48.82
N LEU A 630 1.93 1.87 48.30
CA LEU A 630 1.50 2.63 47.12
C LEU A 630 1.43 4.13 47.38
N ASN A 631 0.95 4.55 48.55
CA ASN A 631 0.91 5.96 48.92
C ASN A 631 2.32 6.58 48.95
N TYR A 632 3.32 5.85 49.46
CA TYR A 632 4.71 6.28 49.41
C TYR A 632 5.19 6.51 47.96
N LEU A 633 4.89 5.57 47.04
CA LEU A 633 5.25 5.71 45.63
C LEU A 633 4.55 6.90 44.96
N HIS A 634 3.26 7.08 45.22
CA HIS A 634 2.45 8.15 44.63
C HIS A 634 2.85 9.54 45.12
N LEU A 635 3.39 9.65 46.33
CA LEU A 635 3.89 10.90 46.90
C LEU A 635 5.38 11.14 46.64
N PHE A 636 6.06 10.23 45.94
CA PHE A 636 7.47 10.36 45.61
C PHE A 636 7.77 11.67 44.86
N LYS A 637 8.93 12.28 45.12
CA LYS A 637 9.36 13.56 44.54
C LYS A 637 10.67 13.38 43.76
N PRO A 638 10.89 14.13 42.66
CA PRO A 638 10.08 15.24 42.16
C PRO A 638 8.77 14.83 41.46
N GLN A 639 8.63 13.56 41.07
CA GLN A 639 7.45 13.04 40.36
C GLN A 639 6.93 11.76 41.02
N PRO A 640 5.61 11.53 41.02
CA PRO A 640 5.02 10.27 41.45
C PRO A 640 5.60 9.07 40.71
N ILE A 641 5.81 7.98 41.44
CA ILE A 641 6.09 6.67 40.86
C ILE A 641 4.76 5.92 40.74
N ILE A 642 4.42 5.50 39.52
CA ILE A 642 3.25 4.66 39.24
C ILE A 642 3.74 3.22 39.12
N HIS A 643 3.16 2.29 39.88
CA HIS A 643 3.58 0.88 39.92
C HIS A 643 3.21 0.14 38.63
N ARG A 644 1.97 0.31 38.15
CA ARG A 644 1.41 -0.26 36.90
C ARG A 644 1.28 -1.79 36.85
N ASP A 645 1.45 -2.49 37.98
CA ASP A 645 1.31 -3.96 38.04
C ASP A 645 0.97 -4.45 39.46
N VAL A 646 0.06 -3.75 40.13
CA VAL A 646 -0.43 -4.15 41.45
C VAL A 646 -1.32 -5.38 41.28
N SER A 647 -0.91 -6.52 41.83
CA SER A 647 -1.64 -7.79 41.75
C SER A 647 -1.20 -8.74 42.87
N SER A 648 -1.98 -9.78 43.17
CA SER A 648 -1.64 -10.73 44.25
C SER A 648 -0.33 -11.50 44.05
N PRO A 649 0.17 -11.77 42.83
CA PRO A 649 1.53 -12.29 42.64
C PRO A 649 2.64 -11.32 43.09
N ASN A 650 2.38 -10.02 43.00
CA ASN A 650 3.34 -8.95 43.30
C ASN A 650 3.19 -8.38 44.72
N VAL A 651 2.31 -8.96 45.55
CA VAL A 651 2.26 -8.71 46.99
C VAL A 651 2.89 -9.90 47.70
N LEU A 652 4.00 -9.67 48.39
CA LEU A 652 4.76 -10.72 49.08
C LEU A 652 4.51 -10.65 50.58
N LEU A 653 4.47 -11.81 51.21
CA LEU A 653 4.12 -11.99 52.62
C LEU A 653 5.29 -12.60 53.39
N LYS A 654 5.50 -12.10 54.60
CA LYS A 654 6.42 -12.66 55.59
C LYS A 654 5.72 -12.81 56.94
N PRO A 655 5.89 -13.92 57.66
CA PRO A 655 5.32 -14.08 58.99
C PRO A 655 5.76 -12.97 59.94
N CYS A 656 4.83 -12.43 60.72
CA CYS A 656 5.09 -11.43 61.75
C CYS A 656 4.35 -11.80 63.05
N THR A 657 4.75 -11.18 64.17
CA THR A 657 4.12 -11.41 65.49
C THR A 657 2.88 -10.55 65.72
N GLY A 658 2.42 -9.80 64.72
CA GLY A 658 1.24 -8.95 64.80
C GLY A 658 -0.08 -9.73 64.75
N PRO A 659 -1.22 -9.07 65.02
CA PRO A 659 -2.53 -9.72 65.09
C PRO A 659 -2.93 -10.47 63.81
N ALA A 660 -2.56 -9.93 62.66
CA ALA A 660 -2.79 -10.53 61.35
C ALA A 660 -1.77 -11.62 60.96
N GLY A 661 -0.66 -11.76 61.68
CA GLY A 661 0.36 -12.79 61.44
C GLY A 661 1.23 -12.62 60.20
N TYR A 662 1.02 -11.58 59.38
CA TYR A 662 1.83 -11.29 58.18
C TYR A 662 2.22 -9.81 58.07
N GLU A 663 3.40 -9.56 57.53
CA GLU A 663 3.83 -8.29 56.96
C GLU A 663 3.72 -8.41 55.43
N ALA A 664 2.96 -7.50 54.81
CA ALA A 664 2.81 -7.46 53.37
C ALA A 664 3.68 -6.36 52.74
N LYS A 665 4.32 -6.71 51.62
CA LYS A 665 5.16 -5.78 50.85
C LYS A 665 4.87 -5.87 49.37
N VAL A 666 4.81 -4.71 48.72
CA VAL A 666 4.65 -4.63 47.27
C VAL A 666 6.02 -4.84 46.59
N ALA A 667 6.03 -5.67 45.54
CA ALA A 667 7.20 -6.12 44.81
C ALA A 667 7.06 -5.88 43.29
N ASP A 668 8.18 -6.10 42.58
CA ASP A 668 8.31 -6.04 41.11
C ASP A 668 8.03 -4.66 40.47
N TYR A 669 9.09 -3.84 40.40
CA TYR A 669 9.07 -2.53 39.74
C TYR A 669 9.38 -2.59 38.24
N GLY A 670 9.40 -3.79 37.63
CA GLY A 670 9.75 -3.99 36.22
C GLY A 670 8.88 -3.18 35.26
N THR A 671 7.63 -2.92 35.65
CA THR A 671 6.67 -2.10 34.94
C THR A 671 6.51 -0.69 35.51
N ALA A 672 7.17 -0.32 36.61
CA ALA A 672 6.98 0.99 37.24
C ALA A 672 7.51 2.14 36.37
N LYS A 673 6.92 3.34 36.51
CA LYS A 673 7.27 4.54 35.72
C LYS A 673 7.16 5.83 36.54
N LEU A 674 8.11 6.74 36.34
CA LEU A 674 8.00 8.13 36.79
C LEU A 674 7.06 8.90 35.87
N GLN A 675 6.11 9.64 36.45
CA GLN A 675 5.13 10.42 35.69
C GLN A 675 5.77 11.63 34.96
N GLN A 676 6.33 11.40 33.77
CA GLN A 676 6.88 12.44 32.86
C GLN A 676 5.89 12.76 31.71
N GLY A 677 5.84 14.03 31.30
CA GLY A 677 4.92 14.57 30.29
C GLY A 677 5.24 14.27 28.81
N THR A 678 5.97 13.20 28.50
CA THR A 678 6.31 12.82 27.11
C THR A 678 5.80 11.41 26.75
N SER A 679 5.04 11.36 25.66
CA SER A 679 4.22 10.26 25.12
C SER A 679 5.02 9.11 24.47
N THR A 680 5.92 8.46 25.21
CA THR A 680 6.67 7.28 24.73
C THR A 680 6.43 6.04 25.59
N GLY A 681 5.20 5.86 26.11
CA GLY A 681 4.86 4.74 26.99
C GLY A 681 4.53 3.43 26.27
N THR A 682 4.90 2.30 26.89
CA THR A 682 4.42 0.96 26.53
C THR A 682 2.89 0.89 26.66
N VAL A 683 2.20 0.42 25.62
CA VAL A 683 0.75 0.16 25.63
C VAL A 683 0.48 -1.06 26.51
N MET A 684 -0.47 -0.95 27.46
CA MET A 684 -0.90 -2.05 28.35
C MET A 684 0.22 -2.69 29.21
N PRO A 685 0.82 -1.96 30.16
CA PRO A 685 1.75 -2.55 31.12
C PRO A 685 1.02 -3.42 32.17
N GLY A 686 1.71 -4.46 32.68
CA GLY A 686 1.27 -5.24 33.85
C GLY A 686 0.24 -6.33 33.55
N ASN A 687 -0.28 -6.94 34.62
CA ASN A 687 -1.25 -8.02 34.57
C ASN A 687 -2.64 -7.51 34.12
N VAL A 688 -3.11 -8.02 32.98
CA VAL A 688 -4.36 -7.59 32.33
C VAL A 688 -5.59 -7.82 33.23
N ALA A 689 -5.57 -8.84 34.09
CA ALA A 689 -6.64 -9.14 35.04
C ALA A 689 -6.82 -8.06 36.12
N TYR A 690 -5.85 -7.17 36.31
CA TYR A 690 -5.88 -6.08 37.28
C TYR A 690 -5.85 -4.69 36.64
N ALA A 691 -5.63 -4.63 35.33
CA ALA A 691 -5.41 -3.39 34.61
C ALA A 691 -6.67 -2.49 34.58
N ALA A 692 -6.44 -1.19 34.76
CA ALA A 692 -7.45 -0.15 34.63
C ALA A 692 -7.86 0.04 33.14
N PRO A 693 -9.10 0.49 32.85
CA PRO A 693 -9.58 0.70 31.48
C PRO A 693 -8.67 1.61 30.64
N GLU A 694 -8.11 2.64 31.26
CA GLU A 694 -7.23 3.62 30.62
C GLU A 694 -5.79 3.11 30.39
N ALA A 695 -5.44 1.89 30.83
CA ALA A 695 -4.08 1.35 30.67
C ALA A 695 -3.61 1.26 29.21
N ARG A 696 -4.55 1.24 28.25
CA ARG A 696 -4.31 1.26 26.79
C ARG A 696 -3.81 2.60 26.27
N ASP A 697 -4.05 3.69 27.00
CA ASP A 697 -3.72 5.06 26.60
C ASP A 697 -2.57 5.59 27.46
N PRO A 698 -1.32 5.63 26.94
CA PRO A 698 -0.16 6.12 27.67
C PRO A 698 -0.29 7.56 28.18
N ASP A 699 -1.10 8.41 27.53
CA ASP A 699 -1.28 9.81 27.90
C ASP A 699 -2.21 9.97 29.13
N GLN A 700 -2.97 8.92 29.47
CA GLN A 700 -3.85 8.89 30.64
C GLN A 700 -3.21 8.21 31.87
N HIS A 701 -1.96 7.74 31.78
CA HIS A 701 -1.30 7.03 32.89
C HIS A 701 -1.12 7.96 34.11
N SER A 702 -1.70 7.56 35.24
CA SER A 702 -1.67 8.31 36.49
C SER A 702 -1.70 7.38 37.71
N PRO A 703 -1.40 7.89 38.92
CA PRO A 703 -1.52 7.10 40.16
C PRO A 703 -2.89 6.43 40.36
N ALA A 704 -3.96 6.97 39.77
CA ALA A 704 -5.30 6.41 39.81
C ALA A 704 -5.41 5.02 39.16
N MET A 705 -4.47 4.63 38.31
CA MET A 705 -4.40 3.26 37.76
C MET A 705 -4.08 2.24 38.85
N ASP A 706 -3.11 2.53 39.71
CA ASP A 706 -2.74 1.63 40.81
C ASP A 706 -3.88 1.51 41.82
N VAL A 707 -4.68 2.58 42.00
CA VAL A 707 -5.89 2.55 42.84
C VAL A 707 -6.91 1.56 42.29
N TYR A 708 -7.12 1.55 40.98
CA TYR A 708 -8.02 0.60 40.34
C TYR A 708 -7.52 -0.84 40.52
N SER A 709 -6.24 -1.11 40.23
CA SER A 709 -5.64 -2.42 40.42
C SER A 709 -5.66 -2.88 41.87
N TYR A 710 -5.47 -1.96 42.82
CA TYR A 710 -5.64 -2.19 44.25
C TYR A 710 -7.08 -2.57 44.63
N SER A 711 -8.09 -1.95 44.04
CA SER A 711 -9.50 -2.34 44.27
C SER A 711 -9.82 -3.72 43.72
N VAL A 712 -9.23 -4.12 42.58
CA VAL A 712 -9.34 -5.49 42.08
C VAL A 712 -8.66 -6.48 43.03
N LEU A 713 -7.49 -6.13 43.58
CA LEU A 713 -6.80 -6.94 44.59
C LEU A 713 -7.61 -7.12 45.87
N LEU A 714 -8.24 -6.05 46.38
CA LEU A 714 -9.14 -6.13 47.53
C LEU A 714 -10.31 -7.07 47.26
N MET A 715 -10.89 -6.97 46.06
CA MET A 715 -12.00 -7.82 45.64
C MET A 715 -11.59 -9.30 45.61
N GLU A 716 -10.44 -9.64 45.02
CA GLU A 716 -9.89 -11.00 45.01
C GLU A 716 -9.70 -11.54 46.44
N MET A 717 -9.10 -10.76 47.34
CA MET A 717 -8.93 -11.17 48.75
C MET A 717 -10.26 -11.40 49.47
N THR A 718 -11.28 -10.59 49.20
CA THR A 718 -12.58 -10.71 49.89
C THR A 718 -13.45 -11.84 49.36
N LEU A 719 -13.32 -12.18 48.07
CA LEU A 719 -14.19 -13.14 47.40
C LEU A 719 -13.54 -14.51 47.19
N TYR A 720 -12.24 -14.64 47.45
CA TYR A 720 -11.46 -15.86 47.18
C TYR A 720 -11.64 -16.40 45.76
N SER A 721 -11.92 -15.52 44.82
CA SER A 721 -12.15 -15.85 43.43
C SER A 721 -11.26 -15.01 42.53
N PRO A 722 -10.79 -15.57 41.40
CA PRO A 722 -10.04 -14.80 40.43
C PRO A 722 -10.80 -13.55 39.97
N PRO A 723 -10.10 -12.43 39.71
CA PRO A 723 -10.75 -11.22 39.24
C PRO A 723 -11.28 -11.41 37.81
N GLU A 724 -12.49 -10.91 37.56
CA GLU A 724 -13.08 -10.90 36.22
C GLU A 724 -12.31 -10.00 35.25
N MET A 725 -12.39 -10.28 33.95
CA MET A 725 -11.53 -9.63 32.93
C MET A 725 -12.08 -8.30 32.41
N THR A 726 -13.41 -8.13 32.38
CA THR A 726 -14.02 -6.89 31.85
C THR A 726 -14.48 -5.95 32.96
N THR A 727 -14.57 -4.66 32.65
CA THR A 727 -15.04 -3.63 33.60
C THR A 727 -16.48 -3.89 34.06
N ALA A 728 -17.35 -4.34 33.16
CA ALA A 728 -18.75 -4.64 33.48
C ALA A 728 -18.87 -5.86 34.41
N GLU A 729 -18.13 -6.94 34.14
CA GLU A 729 -18.11 -8.12 34.99
C GLU A 729 -17.54 -7.81 36.38
N ARG A 730 -16.49 -6.97 36.46
CA ARG A 730 -15.94 -6.51 37.75
C ARG A 730 -16.93 -5.69 38.56
N GLU A 731 -17.75 -4.87 37.91
CA GLU A 731 -18.80 -4.11 38.58
C GLU A 731 -19.84 -5.06 39.21
N VAL A 732 -20.26 -6.09 38.47
CA VAL A 732 -21.13 -7.16 38.98
C VAL A 732 -20.47 -7.95 40.11
N GLN A 733 -19.22 -8.38 39.93
CA GLN A 733 -18.44 -9.14 40.91
C GLN A 733 -18.27 -8.36 42.22
N SER A 734 -18.04 -7.04 42.15
CA SER A 734 -17.98 -6.17 43.33
C SER A 734 -19.30 -6.15 44.13
N GLY A 735 -20.42 -6.44 43.46
CA GLY A 735 -21.74 -6.58 44.06
C GLY A 735 -21.82 -7.73 45.08
N SER A 736 -21.03 -8.78 44.89
CA SER A 736 -21.02 -10.00 45.70
C SER A 736 -20.23 -9.88 47.01
N VAL A 737 -19.49 -8.78 47.22
CA VAL A 737 -18.73 -8.54 48.46
C VAL A 737 -19.71 -8.29 49.61
N SER A 738 -19.71 -9.16 50.62
CA SER A 738 -20.64 -9.07 51.77
C SER A 738 -20.25 -7.98 52.78
N TRP A 739 -18.96 -7.65 52.87
CA TRP A 739 -18.44 -6.61 53.77
C TRP A 739 -18.73 -5.21 53.23
N SER A 740 -19.72 -4.52 53.79
CA SER A 740 -20.26 -3.25 53.27
C SER A 740 -19.23 -2.15 53.08
N ASP A 741 -18.37 -1.92 54.08
CA ASP A 741 -17.39 -0.83 54.04
C ASP A 741 -16.31 -1.12 52.98
N MET A 742 -15.88 -2.39 52.91
CA MET A 742 -14.93 -2.86 51.91
C MET A 742 -15.50 -2.80 50.49
N LYS A 743 -16.76 -3.22 50.32
CA LYS A 743 -17.50 -3.10 49.05
C LYS A 743 -17.56 -1.64 48.58
N SER A 744 -17.91 -0.71 49.47
CA SER A 744 -17.95 0.72 49.14
C SER A 744 -16.58 1.26 48.70
N LEU A 745 -15.50 0.83 49.36
CA LEU A 745 -14.14 1.20 48.98
C LEU A 745 -13.74 0.63 47.61
N ILE A 746 -14.04 -0.66 47.35
CA ILE A 746 -13.79 -1.33 46.07
C ILE A 746 -14.51 -0.59 44.94
N GLN A 747 -15.81 -0.34 45.07
CA GLN A 747 -16.63 0.29 44.03
C GLN A 747 -16.15 1.71 43.69
N ARG A 748 -15.72 2.49 44.68
CA ARG A 748 -15.13 3.82 44.44
C ARG A 748 -13.82 3.76 43.67
N GLY A 749 -12.96 2.77 43.94
CA GLY A 749 -11.70 2.60 43.21
C GLY A 749 -11.87 1.97 41.83
N LEU A 750 -12.95 1.21 41.59
CA LEU A 750 -13.30 0.67 40.26
C LEU A 750 -13.99 1.69 39.33
N ASN A 751 -14.12 2.95 39.74
CA ASN A 751 -14.78 3.97 38.92
C ASN A 751 -14.12 4.12 37.53
N ALA A 752 -14.94 4.16 36.48
CA ALA A 752 -14.44 4.30 35.10
C ALA A 752 -13.66 5.60 34.88
N ASN A 753 -14.03 6.69 35.56
CA ASN A 753 -13.31 7.95 35.53
C ASN A 753 -12.12 7.93 36.53
N PRO A 754 -10.86 8.00 36.07
CA PRO A 754 -9.70 7.96 36.96
C PRO A 754 -9.67 9.08 38.00
N ARG A 755 -10.22 10.26 37.68
CA ARG A 755 -10.25 11.41 38.60
C ARG A 755 -11.27 11.26 39.73
N ALA A 756 -12.24 10.36 39.57
CA ALA A 756 -13.26 10.09 40.59
C ALA A 756 -12.81 9.02 41.60
N ARG A 757 -11.69 8.32 41.33
CA ARG A 757 -11.13 7.32 42.24
C ARG A 757 -10.47 8.01 43.44
N PRO A 758 -10.52 7.40 44.64
CA PRO A 758 -9.85 7.95 45.80
C PRO A 758 -8.33 7.90 45.64
N THR A 759 -7.62 8.84 46.25
CA THR A 759 -6.16 8.75 46.41
C THR A 759 -5.80 7.68 47.45
N MET A 760 -4.57 7.15 47.41
CA MET A 760 -4.15 6.16 48.41
C MET A 760 -4.19 6.71 49.85
N ALA A 761 -3.97 8.01 50.06
CA ALA A 761 -4.18 8.66 51.36
C ALA A 761 -5.64 8.55 51.85
N GLN A 762 -6.62 8.74 50.96
CA GLN A 762 -8.05 8.58 51.28
C GLN A 762 -8.44 7.11 51.47
N VAL A 763 -7.79 6.19 50.74
CA VAL A 763 -7.93 4.74 50.93
C VAL A 763 -7.46 4.35 52.33
N ILE A 764 -6.26 4.78 52.74
CA ILE A 764 -5.71 4.52 54.09
C ILE A 764 -6.66 5.01 55.18
N GLU A 765 -7.19 6.23 55.04
CA GLU A 765 -8.16 6.77 56.00
C GLU A 765 -9.47 5.96 56.04
N SER A 766 -9.93 5.46 54.89
CA SER A 766 -11.11 4.59 54.82
C SER A 766 -10.87 3.27 55.55
N LEU A 767 -9.71 2.63 55.34
CA LEU A 767 -9.35 1.36 55.98
C LEU A 767 -9.23 1.49 57.51
N LYS A 768 -8.69 2.60 58.02
CA LYS A 768 -8.58 2.85 59.47
C LYS A 768 -9.93 2.93 60.19
N ARG A 769 -10.99 3.31 59.46
CA ARG A 769 -12.34 3.48 60.01
C ARG A 769 -13.18 2.21 59.97
N MET A 770 -12.72 1.19 59.23
CA MET A 770 -13.45 -0.08 59.12
C MET A 770 -13.41 -0.80 60.46
N LYS A 771 -14.57 -1.28 60.89
CA LYS A 771 -14.70 -2.17 62.04
C LYS A 771 -14.85 -3.60 61.50
N ILE A 772 -14.09 -4.53 62.08
CA ILE A 772 -14.13 -5.97 61.77
C ILE A 772 -15.20 -6.64 62.61
#